data_AF-A0A2E3RJ15-F1
#
_entry.id   AF-A0A2E3RJ15-F1
#
_cell.length_a   1.000
_cell.length_b   1.000
_cell.length_c   1.000
_cell.angle_alpha   90.00
_cell.angle_beta   90.00
_cell.angle_gamma   90.00
#
_symmetry.space_group_name_H-M   'P 1'
#
loop_
_entity.id
_entity.type
_entity.pdbx_description
1 polymer ?
#
loop_
_entity_poly.entity_id
_entity_poly.type
_entity_poly.pdbx_seq_one_letter_code
_entity_poly.pdbx_strand_id
1 'polypeptide(L)'
;MAASQRDISVSEFFAKNRHLLGFDNPRKALLTTIKEAVDNSLDACEEAGILPEIWVHVEATGNNRYKAGVQDNGPGILKKQIPLIFGKLLYGSKFHRLRMSRGQQGIGISAAGMYGVLTTGKPVKISSKTSKRKPIHYYEIQIDTKNNKPEILNGRGNGADIPAGPKGETWMTKHGVEWVSRSGDDPEDTTAKEVVSGTRVTIELEAKYQRGRGSVDEYLEQTAIANPHVTLHYLDPDGGSHHYKRSTETLPDEPKEIKPHPYGVELGRLLALLKATDAGTLSQFLTSSFSRVSPAVAKKICAAAGLKVRSSTRKIGRGEVDRLYEAIQGTKISAPKTDCIAPIGEELLLKGLHQVVPGEFYAAATRPPNVYRGNPFQIEVALAYGGTTAAQRITRETLNELLTETDLRTLRQFLIHTFDGIGSEASERILKEADLGNRLSPGKIAGKQIDALHDAMRNVNIGEGQTMNVLRYANRVPLQFQPAACAITQSILNTNWRPYGLSQSRGSLPSGPVTVMIHMASVWVPFTSESKEAVASYPEIQKELRLGLQAVGRKLGMYLRRRIRVRQEGERRNIFLRYLGEVASAVSEINRANRQDLYDQLLKIATKKTAEADVKLDSRGRPVEEELDLGKNVLIVDPNQVADQLSAK
;
A
#
# COMPACT_ATOMS: atom_id res chain seq x y z
N MET A 1 4.66 -46.96 -20.44
CA MET A 1 3.96 -45.80 -19.82
C MET A 1 4.38 -45.52 -18.38
N ALA A 2 4.58 -46.50 -17.50
CA ALA A 2 5.11 -46.26 -16.15
C ALA A 2 6.61 -45.83 -16.14
N ALA A 3 7.43 -46.38 -17.04
CA ALA A 3 8.86 -46.06 -17.14
C ALA A 3 9.20 -44.67 -17.73
N SER A 4 8.20 -43.94 -18.22
CA SER A 4 8.36 -42.58 -18.78
C SER A 4 8.00 -41.48 -17.78
N GLN A 5 7.71 -41.83 -16.52
CA GLN A 5 7.50 -40.85 -15.46
C GLN A 5 8.83 -40.14 -15.16
N ARG A 6 8.81 -38.81 -15.10
CA ARG A 6 9.96 -37.96 -14.76
C ARG A 6 9.58 -37.02 -13.65
N ASP A 7 10.46 -36.85 -12.68
CA ASP A 7 10.38 -35.78 -11.70
C ASP A 7 10.79 -34.46 -12.37
N ILE A 8 10.20 -33.36 -11.90
CA ILE A 8 10.53 -32.01 -12.34
C ILE A 8 10.99 -31.21 -11.13
N SER A 9 11.99 -30.36 -11.34
CA SER A 9 12.45 -29.46 -10.29
C SER A 9 11.39 -28.38 -10.01
N VAL A 10 11.47 -27.76 -8.84
CA VAL A 10 10.62 -26.61 -8.49
C VAL A 10 10.81 -25.46 -9.49
N SER A 11 12.04 -25.22 -9.94
CA SER A 11 12.35 -24.19 -10.93
C SER A 11 11.78 -24.51 -12.29
N GLU A 12 11.80 -25.78 -12.70
CA GLU A 12 11.17 -26.21 -13.95
C GLU A 12 9.64 -26.09 -13.88
N PHE A 13 9.04 -26.44 -12.74
CA PHE A 13 7.61 -26.27 -12.50
C PHE A 13 7.19 -24.80 -12.64
N PHE A 14 7.91 -23.87 -12.02
CA PHE A 14 7.58 -22.45 -12.10
C PHE A 14 7.95 -21.80 -13.44
N ALA A 15 9.00 -22.27 -14.11
CA ALA A 15 9.33 -21.84 -15.47
C ALA A 15 8.20 -22.18 -16.47
N LYS A 16 7.51 -23.31 -16.26
CA LYS A 16 6.31 -23.72 -17.02
C LYS A 16 5.04 -23.00 -16.54
N ASN A 17 4.94 -22.68 -15.25
CA ASN A 17 3.74 -22.10 -14.62
C ASN A 17 3.98 -20.67 -14.11
N ARG A 18 4.46 -19.78 -15.00
CA ARG A 18 4.86 -18.40 -14.65
C ARG A 18 3.72 -17.56 -14.09
N HIS A 19 2.48 -17.85 -14.48
CA HIS A 19 1.28 -17.17 -13.99
C HIS A 19 1.09 -17.33 -12.47
N LEU A 20 1.54 -18.44 -11.86
CA LEU A 20 1.47 -18.65 -10.42
C LEU A 20 2.36 -17.66 -9.64
N LEU A 21 3.41 -17.16 -10.31
CA LEU A 21 4.37 -16.21 -9.75
C LEU A 21 4.02 -14.74 -10.04
N GLY A 22 2.88 -14.47 -10.69
CA GLY A 22 2.49 -13.11 -11.08
C GLY A 22 3.14 -12.61 -12.37
N PHE A 23 3.79 -13.49 -13.15
CA PHE A 23 4.37 -13.20 -14.47
C PHE A 23 3.48 -13.73 -15.60
N ASP A 24 2.19 -13.43 -15.52
CA ASP A 24 1.17 -13.79 -16.52
C ASP A 24 1.10 -12.77 -17.68
N ASN A 25 1.36 -11.50 -17.40
CA ASN A 25 1.27 -10.39 -18.35
C ASN A 25 2.56 -9.53 -18.30
N PRO A 26 3.13 -9.11 -19.45
CA PRO A 26 4.27 -8.19 -19.51
C PRO A 26 4.11 -6.90 -18.68
N ARG A 27 2.90 -6.35 -18.55
CA ARG A 27 2.63 -5.18 -17.69
C ARG A 27 2.87 -5.52 -16.21
N LYS A 28 2.33 -6.66 -15.78
CA LYS A 28 2.44 -7.13 -14.40
C LYS A 28 3.87 -7.60 -14.07
N ALA A 29 4.59 -8.12 -15.07
CA ALA A 29 5.96 -8.61 -14.89
C ALA A 29 6.93 -7.53 -14.40
N LEU A 30 6.87 -6.33 -14.99
CA LEU A 30 7.71 -5.20 -14.58
C LEU A 30 7.42 -4.76 -13.15
N LEU A 31 6.14 -4.52 -12.85
CA LEU A 31 5.68 -4.14 -11.53
C LEU A 31 6.03 -5.20 -10.48
N THR A 32 5.81 -6.48 -10.77
CA THR A 32 6.14 -7.58 -9.84
C THR A 32 7.63 -7.63 -9.56
N THR A 33 8.47 -7.41 -10.58
CA THR A 33 9.94 -7.38 -10.40
C THR A 33 10.37 -6.25 -9.48
N ILE A 34 9.88 -5.03 -9.71
CA ILE A 34 10.21 -3.86 -8.90
C ILE A 34 9.66 -4.02 -7.49
N LYS A 35 8.42 -4.49 -7.36
CA LYS A 35 7.78 -4.77 -6.08
C LYS A 35 8.59 -5.73 -5.22
N GLU A 36 8.98 -6.88 -5.75
CA GLU A 36 9.77 -7.86 -5.01
C GLU A 36 11.18 -7.35 -4.65
N ALA A 37 11.79 -6.50 -5.49
CA ALA A 37 13.07 -5.90 -5.18
C ALA A 37 12.96 -4.84 -4.07
N VAL A 38 12.01 -3.90 -4.19
CA VAL A 38 11.77 -2.83 -3.21
C VAL A 38 11.34 -3.40 -1.85
N ASP A 39 10.44 -4.38 -1.83
CA ASP A 39 9.98 -5.04 -0.59
C ASP A 39 11.15 -5.69 0.17
N ASN A 40 12.07 -6.35 -0.55
CA ASN A 40 13.25 -6.97 0.05
C ASN A 40 14.26 -5.95 0.54
N SER A 41 14.44 -4.85 -0.19
CA SER A 41 15.29 -3.71 0.23
C SER A 41 14.77 -3.06 1.51
N LEU A 42 13.46 -2.81 1.61
CA LEU A 42 12.83 -2.28 2.82
C LEU A 42 13.02 -3.22 4.03
N ASP A 43 12.73 -4.51 3.84
CA ASP A 43 12.92 -5.51 4.90
C ASP A 43 14.39 -5.57 5.36
N ALA A 44 15.35 -5.50 4.44
CA ALA A 44 16.78 -5.55 4.76
C ALA A 44 17.26 -4.32 5.55
N CYS A 45 16.78 -3.13 5.20
CA CYS A 45 17.10 -1.90 5.93
C CYS A 45 16.48 -1.90 7.33
N GLU A 46 15.19 -2.26 7.45
CA GLU A 46 14.48 -2.30 8.72
C GLU A 46 15.08 -3.33 9.69
N GLU A 47 15.41 -4.55 9.21
CA GLU A 47 16.05 -5.59 10.04
C GLU A 47 17.45 -5.17 10.52
N ALA A 48 18.14 -4.28 9.78
CA ALA A 48 19.44 -3.75 10.15
C ALA A 48 19.37 -2.48 11.01
N GLY A 49 18.18 -1.94 11.28
CA GLY A 49 18.03 -0.66 11.96
C GLY A 49 18.52 0.53 11.14
N ILE A 50 18.55 0.42 9.80
CA ILE A 50 18.99 1.46 8.88
C ILE A 50 17.77 2.15 8.28
N LEU A 51 17.77 3.48 8.26
CA LEU A 51 16.71 4.24 7.59
C LEU A 51 16.76 4.02 6.07
N PRO A 52 15.72 3.42 5.46
CA PRO A 52 15.80 2.99 4.07
C PRO A 52 15.88 4.18 3.11
N GLU A 53 16.82 4.08 2.19
CA GLU A 53 16.95 4.95 1.02
C GLU A 53 17.13 4.03 -0.19
N ILE A 54 16.20 4.14 -1.14
CA ILE A 54 16.09 3.19 -2.25
C ILE A 54 16.07 3.96 -3.56
N TRP A 55 16.90 3.54 -4.50
CA TRP A 55 16.95 4.04 -5.87
C TRP A 55 16.35 3.00 -6.81
N VAL A 56 15.32 3.39 -7.54
CA VAL A 56 14.65 2.59 -8.55
C VAL A 56 14.92 3.25 -9.90
N HIS A 57 15.51 2.51 -10.83
CA HIS A 57 15.77 2.96 -12.19
C HIS A 57 15.15 1.94 -13.16
N VAL A 58 14.27 2.41 -14.03
CA VAL A 58 13.72 1.60 -15.11
C VAL A 58 14.15 2.22 -16.43
N GLU A 59 14.79 1.44 -17.29
CA GLU A 59 15.29 1.90 -18.60
C GLU A 59 14.75 1.00 -19.71
N ALA A 60 14.32 1.58 -20.83
CA ALA A 60 13.96 0.82 -22.02
C ALA A 60 15.22 0.38 -22.78
N THR A 61 15.44 -0.94 -22.90
CA THR A 61 16.62 -1.49 -23.63
C THR A 61 16.30 -1.94 -25.05
N GLY A 62 15.03 -1.99 -25.42
CA GLY A 62 14.55 -2.33 -26.75
C GLY A 62 13.04 -2.51 -26.80
N ASN A 63 12.51 -3.02 -27.91
CA ASN A 63 11.06 -3.24 -28.07
C ASN A 63 10.53 -4.21 -27.00
N ASN A 64 9.62 -3.73 -26.14
CA ASN A 64 9.05 -4.46 -25.01
C ASN A 64 10.10 -5.05 -24.05
N ARG A 65 11.29 -4.45 -23.94
CA ARG A 65 12.33 -4.89 -23.01
C ARG A 65 12.74 -3.74 -22.12
N TYR A 66 12.78 -4.04 -20.83
CA TYR A 66 13.10 -3.08 -19.80
C TYR A 66 14.16 -3.64 -18.87
N LYS A 67 15.08 -2.79 -18.45
CA LYS A 67 16.07 -3.04 -17.42
C LYS A 67 15.59 -2.35 -16.14
N ALA A 68 15.22 -3.14 -15.14
CA ALA A 68 14.83 -2.66 -13.82
C ALA A 68 16.00 -2.82 -12.85
N GLY A 69 16.54 -1.71 -12.37
CA GLY A 69 17.58 -1.64 -11.35
C GLY A 69 17.02 -1.11 -10.04
N VAL A 70 17.17 -1.84 -8.94
CA VAL A 70 16.82 -1.38 -7.60
C VAL A 70 18.05 -1.46 -6.71
N GLN A 71 18.39 -0.35 -6.05
CA GLN A 71 19.47 -0.26 -5.09
C GLN A 71 18.96 0.21 -3.73
N ASP A 72 19.49 -0.38 -2.66
CA ASP A 72 19.26 0.07 -1.29
C ASP A 72 20.55 0.54 -0.59
N ASN A 73 20.37 1.19 0.55
CA ASN A 73 21.42 1.54 1.50
C ASN A 73 21.52 0.55 2.68
N GLY A 74 21.02 -0.68 2.51
CA GLY A 74 20.93 -1.67 3.57
C GLY A 74 22.29 -2.25 4.00
N PRO A 75 22.31 -3.35 4.78
CA PRO A 75 23.54 -3.93 5.31
C PRO A 75 24.44 -4.59 4.25
N GLY A 76 23.93 -4.75 3.02
CA GLY A 76 24.56 -5.58 1.99
C GLY A 76 24.44 -7.08 2.29
N ILE A 77 24.90 -7.89 1.36
CA ILE A 77 24.81 -9.35 1.39
C ILE A 77 26.22 -9.93 1.39
N LEU A 78 26.44 -10.96 2.24
CA LEU A 78 27.70 -11.68 2.28
C LEU A 78 27.96 -12.40 0.96
N LYS A 79 29.20 -12.31 0.45
CA LYS A 79 29.66 -12.93 -0.81
C LYS A 79 29.14 -14.37 -1.04
N LYS A 80 29.20 -15.22 -0.01
CA LYS A 80 28.77 -16.63 -0.09
C LYS A 80 27.25 -16.82 -0.25
N GLN A 81 26.45 -15.85 0.18
CA GLN A 81 24.99 -15.94 0.18
C GLN A 81 24.36 -15.35 -1.10
N ILE A 82 25.06 -14.44 -1.80
CA ILE A 82 24.54 -13.78 -3.00
C ILE A 82 24.04 -14.80 -4.04
N PRO A 83 24.84 -15.80 -4.47
CA PRO A 83 24.36 -16.74 -5.49
C PRO A 83 23.13 -17.54 -5.02
N LEU A 84 23.07 -17.91 -3.74
CA LEU A 84 21.97 -18.72 -3.21
C LEU A 84 20.66 -17.92 -3.14
N ILE A 85 20.71 -16.66 -2.74
CA ILE A 85 19.51 -15.81 -2.62
C ILE A 85 18.85 -15.58 -3.98
N PHE A 86 19.66 -15.30 -5.02
CA PHE A 86 19.11 -14.91 -6.31
C PHE A 86 19.02 -16.05 -7.33
N GLY A 87 19.82 -17.11 -7.16
CA GLY A 87 19.90 -18.23 -8.09
C GLY A 87 19.32 -19.55 -7.57
N LYS A 88 18.63 -19.57 -6.41
CA LYS A 88 17.93 -20.76 -5.90
C LYS A 88 16.52 -20.40 -5.43
N LEU A 89 15.51 -21.05 -6.00
CA LEU A 89 14.13 -20.93 -5.54
C LEU A 89 13.94 -21.65 -4.20
N LEU A 90 13.02 -21.13 -3.40
CA LEU A 90 12.70 -21.59 -2.06
C LEU A 90 13.89 -21.49 -1.08
N TYR A 91 14.74 -20.49 -1.27
CA TYR A 91 15.88 -20.20 -0.39
C TYR A 91 15.70 -18.86 0.29
N GLY A 92 15.74 -18.83 1.62
CA GLY A 92 15.58 -17.60 2.37
C GLY A 92 15.52 -17.81 3.88
N SER A 93 15.73 -16.74 4.62
CA SER A 93 15.66 -16.71 6.09
C SER A 93 14.22 -16.73 6.63
N LYS A 94 13.22 -16.48 5.77
CA LYS A 94 11.82 -16.21 6.16
C LYS A 94 10.91 -17.45 6.25
N PHE A 95 11.36 -18.65 5.85
CA PHE A 95 10.51 -19.85 5.73
C PHE A 95 10.03 -20.49 7.05
N HIS A 96 10.78 -20.30 8.13
CA HIS A 96 10.57 -21.06 9.37
C HIS A 96 10.04 -20.19 10.51
N ARG A 97 10.02 -18.86 10.33
CA ARG A 97 9.65 -17.91 11.38
C ARG A 97 8.21 -17.44 11.18
N LEU A 98 7.39 -17.59 12.19
CA LEU A 98 6.06 -16.97 12.23
C LEU A 98 6.18 -15.58 12.84
N ARG A 99 6.52 -14.60 11.99
CA ARG A 99 6.48 -13.16 12.29
C ARG A 99 5.92 -12.41 11.08
N MET A 100 5.42 -11.19 11.29
CA MET A 100 5.03 -10.31 10.19
C MET A 100 6.23 -9.99 9.29
N SER A 101 6.04 -10.11 7.97
CA SER A 101 7.00 -9.72 6.93
C SER A 101 6.26 -9.35 5.64
N ARG A 102 6.91 -8.57 4.76
CA ARG A 102 6.39 -8.22 3.42
C ARG A 102 6.38 -9.45 2.50
N GLY A 103 7.50 -10.19 2.49
CA GLY A 103 7.64 -11.47 1.77
C GLY A 103 7.38 -12.71 2.63
N GLN A 104 6.63 -13.69 2.12
CA GLN A 104 6.24 -14.92 2.85
C GLN A 104 7.02 -16.20 2.45
N GLN A 105 7.38 -16.34 1.17
CA GLN A 105 7.71 -17.67 0.60
C GLN A 105 9.10 -17.72 -0.05
N GLY A 106 9.98 -16.73 0.10
CA GLY A 106 11.37 -16.77 -0.42
C GLY A 106 11.51 -17.15 -1.91
N ILE A 107 10.53 -16.78 -2.73
CA ILE A 107 10.46 -17.08 -4.18
C ILE A 107 10.63 -15.80 -5.01
N GLY A 108 10.18 -14.65 -4.51
CA GLY A 108 9.87 -13.48 -5.32
C GLY A 108 11.00 -12.98 -6.22
N ILE A 109 12.13 -12.56 -5.64
CA ILE A 109 13.21 -11.97 -6.44
C ILE A 109 13.91 -12.98 -7.36
N SER A 110 14.04 -14.24 -6.92
CA SER A 110 14.60 -15.32 -7.73
C SER A 110 13.66 -15.69 -8.89
N ALA A 111 12.33 -15.60 -8.69
CA ALA A 111 11.34 -15.75 -9.75
C ALA A 111 11.42 -14.62 -10.78
N ALA A 112 11.60 -13.37 -10.34
CA ALA A 112 11.82 -12.25 -11.24
C ALA A 112 13.11 -12.43 -12.07
N GLY A 113 14.19 -12.87 -11.43
CA GLY A 113 15.43 -13.21 -12.10
C GLY A 113 15.27 -14.34 -13.13
N MET A 114 14.56 -15.41 -12.77
CA MET A 114 14.24 -16.51 -13.68
C MET A 114 13.42 -16.03 -14.88
N TYR A 115 12.41 -15.19 -14.67
CA TYR A 115 11.59 -14.63 -15.74
C TYR A 115 12.42 -13.74 -16.68
N GLY A 116 13.28 -12.88 -16.13
CA GLY A 116 14.22 -12.07 -16.92
C GLY A 116 15.10 -12.94 -17.82
N VAL A 117 15.78 -13.93 -17.24
CA VAL A 117 16.62 -14.88 -18.00
C VAL A 117 15.82 -15.60 -19.09
N LEU A 118 14.62 -16.08 -18.79
CA LEU A 118 13.79 -16.83 -19.74
C LEU A 118 13.30 -15.97 -20.91
N THR A 119 13.15 -14.65 -20.72
CA THR A 119 12.59 -13.75 -21.73
C THR A 119 13.66 -13.00 -22.53
N THR A 120 14.77 -12.62 -21.89
CA THR A 120 15.84 -11.82 -22.53
C THR A 120 17.13 -12.61 -22.75
N GLY A 121 17.31 -13.74 -22.05
CA GLY A 121 18.56 -14.50 -22.04
C GLY A 121 19.69 -13.81 -21.27
N LYS A 122 19.43 -12.66 -20.64
CA LYS A 122 20.43 -11.89 -19.90
C LYS A 122 20.49 -12.36 -18.44
N PRO A 123 21.69 -12.48 -17.85
CA PRO A 123 21.81 -12.83 -16.44
C PRO A 123 21.35 -11.69 -15.53
N VAL A 124 20.98 -12.04 -14.30
CA VAL A 124 20.72 -11.07 -13.23
C VAL A 124 22.05 -10.50 -12.75
N LYS A 125 22.18 -9.18 -12.76
CA LYS A 125 23.39 -8.48 -12.30
C LYS A 125 23.19 -8.01 -10.87
N ILE A 126 24.16 -8.31 -10.01
CA ILE A 126 24.06 -8.04 -8.58
C ILE A 126 25.34 -7.42 -8.09
N SER A 127 25.23 -6.25 -7.48
CA SER A 127 26.33 -5.57 -6.81
C SER A 127 25.99 -5.44 -5.34
N SER A 128 26.85 -5.93 -4.43
CA SER A 128 26.60 -5.79 -3.00
C SER A 128 27.83 -5.35 -2.23
N LYS A 129 27.66 -4.35 -1.36
CA LYS A 129 28.69 -3.72 -0.54
C LYS A 129 28.28 -3.82 0.92
N THR A 130 29.14 -4.40 1.77
CA THR A 130 28.83 -4.58 3.20
C THR A 130 29.42 -3.51 4.10
N SER A 131 30.42 -2.76 3.63
CA SER A 131 30.96 -1.60 4.35
C SER A 131 31.80 -0.72 3.43
N LYS A 132 32.05 0.52 3.86
CA LYS A 132 32.81 1.54 3.11
C LYS A 132 34.18 1.06 2.61
N ARG A 133 34.90 0.28 3.42
CA ARG A 133 36.27 -0.19 3.11
C ARG A 133 36.32 -1.53 2.39
N LYS A 134 35.21 -2.27 2.33
CA LYS A 134 35.16 -3.57 1.68
C LYS A 134 34.89 -3.43 0.18
N PRO A 135 35.38 -4.37 -0.64
CA PRO A 135 35.07 -4.38 -2.06
C PRO A 135 33.57 -4.58 -2.30
N ILE A 136 33.08 -4.10 -3.44
CA ILE A 136 31.74 -4.42 -3.94
C ILE A 136 31.83 -5.79 -4.62
N HIS A 137 31.00 -6.73 -4.19
CA HIS A 137 30.91 -8.03 -4.82
C HIS A 137 29.94 -7.97 -5.99
N TYR A 138 30.43 -8.19 -7.21
CA TYR A 138 29.67 -8.15 -8.46
C TYR A 138 29.47 -9.55 -9.03
N TYR A 139 28.21 -9.91 -9.28
CA TYR A 139 27.80 -11.23 -9.75
C TYR A 139 26.85 -11.13 -10.93
N GLU A 140 27.07 -11.99 -11.92
CA GLU A 140 26.13 -12.25 -13.01
C GLU A 140 25.59 -13.66 -12.82
N ILE A 141 24.33 -13.78 -12.41
CA ILE A 141 23.73 -15.02 -11.95
C ILE A 141 22.58 -15.44 -12.87
N GLN A 142 22.52 -16.74 -13.13
CA GLN A 142 21.42 -17.41 -13.79
C GLN A 142 20.95 -18.61 -12.94
N ILE A 143 19.68 -18.96 -13.03
CA ILE A 143 19.13 -20.16 -12.38
C ILE A 143 19.22 -21.34 -13.35
N ASP A 144 19.89 -22.41 -12.93
CA ASP A 144 19.73 -23.71 -13.57
C ASP A 144 18.35 -24.27 -13.21
N THR A 145 17.43 -24.19 -14.17
CA THR A 145 16.04 -24.63 -13.98
C THR A 145 15.91 -26.14 -13.82
N LYS A 146 16.88 -26.95 -14.23
CA LYS A 146 16.84 -28.41 -14.04
C LYS A 146 17.20 -28.82 -12.62
N ASN A 147 18.22 -28.19 -12.04
CA ASN A 147 18.74 -28.59 -10.72
C ASN A 147 18.36 -27.64 -9.57
N ASN A 148 17.70 -26.51 -9.87
CA ASN A 148 17.43 -25.42 -8.91
C ASN A 148 18.71 -24.99 -8.17
N LYS A 149 19.75 -24.69 -8.94
CA LYS A 149 21.05 -24.23 -8.43
C LYS A 149 21.47 -22.92 -9.13
N PRO A 150 22.22 -22.06 -8.43
CA PRO A 150 22.76 -20.86 -9.04
C PRO A 150 23.92 -21.22 -9.97
N GLU A 151 23.93 -20.60 -11.14
CA GLU A 151 25.04 -20.59 -12.08
C GLU A 151 25.62 -19.17 -12.13
N ILE A 152 26.93 -19.04 -11.91
CA ILE A 152 27.64 -17.76 -11.89
C ILE A 152 28.42 -17.64 -13.20
N LEU A 153 28.06 -16.67 -14.03
CA LEU A 153 28.60 -16.55 -15.39
C LEU A 153 29.89 -15.74 -15.44
N ASN A 154 30.15 -14.87 -14.46
CA ASN A 154 31.33 -14.03 -14.41
C ASN A 154 32.43 -14.56 -13.47
N GLY A 155 33.67 -14.08 -13.66
CA GLY A 155 34.79 -14.37 -12.75
C GLY A 155 35.14 -15.86 -12.60
N ARG A 156 34.97 -16.65 -13.68
CA ARG A 156 35.15 -18.13 -13.68
C ARG A 156 34.31 -18.82 -12.58
N GLY A 157 33.11 -18.31 -12.32
CA GLY A 157 32.19 -18.87 -11.32
C GLY A 157 32.36 -18.30 -9.90
N ASN A 158 33.27 -17.34 -9.68
CA ASN A 158 33.50 -16.75 -8.35
C ASN A 158 32.95 -15.33 -8.20
N GLY A 159 32.42 -14.73 -9.28
CA GLY A 159 32.10 -13.31 -9.33
C GLY A 159 33.36 -12.42 -9.45
N ALA A 160 33.15 -11.11 -9.45
CA ALA A 160 34.21 -10.11 -9.46
C ALA A 160 34.16 -9.28 -8.17
N ASP A 161 35.33 -8.94 -7.60
CA ASP A 161 35.44 -8.05 -6.46
C ASP A 161 35.94 -6.68 -6.96
N ILE A 162 35.10 -5.67 -6.86
CA ILE A 162 35.41 -4.29 -7.26
C ILE A 162 36.08 -3.58 -6.07
N PRO A 163 37.31 -3.06 -6.21
CA PRO A 163 37.99 -2.35 -5.12
C PRO A 163 37.20 -1.13 -4.62
N ALA A 164 37.35 -0.78 -3.34
CA ALA A 164 36.74 0.44 -2.81
C ALA A 164 37.46 1.72 -3.29
N GLY A 165 36.74 2.84 -3.34
CA GLY A 165 37.27 4.16 -3.70
C GLY A 165 37.37 4.42 -5.22
N PRO A 166 38.19 5.41 -5.65
CA PRO A 166 38.22 5.88 -7.05
C PRO A 166 38.59 4.79 -8.07
N LYS A 167 39.44 3.84 -7.66
CA LYS A 167 39.80 2.67 -8.50
C LYS A 167 38.59 1.80 -8.82
N GLY A 168 37.65 1.68 -7.88
CA GLY A 168 36.40 0.98 -8.08
C GLY A 168 35.48 1.73 -9.03
N GLU A 169 35.37 3.05 -8.89
CA GLU A 169 34.55 3.89 -9.77
C GLU A 169 35.03 3.79 -11.23
N THR A 170 36.33 3.92 -11.47
CA THR A 170 36.89 3.72 -12.82
C THR A 170 36.62 2.30 -13.35
N TRP A 171 36.71 1.29 -12.49
CA TRP A 171 36.42 -0.09 -12.88
C TRP A 171 34.94 -0.27 -13.26
N MET A 172 34.02 0.31 -12.48
CA MET A 172 32.57 0.26 -12.72
C MET A 172 32.21 0.93 -14.04
N THR A 173 32.71 2.14 -14.30
CA THR A 173 32.50 2.84 -15.58
C THR A 173 33.03 2.03 -16.75
N LYS A 174 34.24 1.43 -16.61
CA LYS A 174 34.85 0.62 -17.67
C LYS A 174 34.06 -0.64 -18.00
N HIS A 175 33.39 -1.25 -17.02
CA HIS A 175 32.65 -2.51 -17.18
C HIS A 175 31.13 -2.31 -17.25
N GLY A 176 30.65 -1.06 -17.27
CA GLY A 176 29.21 -0.76 -17.30
C GLY A 176 28.45 -1.28 -16.08
N VAL A 177 29.10 -1.34 -14.91
CA VAL A 177 28.45 -1.74 -13.65
C VAL A 177 27.84 -0.51 -13.00
N GLU A 178 26.52 -0.51 -12.90
CA GLU A 178 25.78 0.57 -12.27
C GLU A 178 25.86 0.45 -10.74
N TRP A 179 26.12 1.57 -10.07
CA TRP A 179 26.10 1.69 -8.61
C TRP A 179 25.91 3.17 -8.24
N VAL A 180 24.94 3.45 -7.37
CA VAL A 180 24.77 4.81 -6.81
C VAL A 180 25.73 4.96 -5.63
N SER A 181 26.75 5.80 -5.80
CA SER A 181 27.83 5.97 -4.81
C SER A 181 27.49 7.00 -3.72
N ARG A 182 26.58 7.94 -4.00
CA ARG A 182 26.24 9.07 -3.11
C ARG A 182 24.72 9.24 -2.98
N SER A 183 24.28 9.59 -1.77
CA SER A 183 22.92 9.91 -1.35
C SER A 183 22.70 11.41 -1.48
N GLY A 184 21.88 11.81 -2.46
CA GLY A 184 21.54 13.19 -2.82
C GLY A 184 20.51 13.22 -3.95
N ASP A 185 19.79 14.33 -4.07
CA ASP A 185 18.81 14.55 -5.14
C ASP A 185 19.50 14.78 -6.50
N ASP A 186 20.76 15.22 -6.49
CA ASP A 186 21.61 15.43 -7.66
C ASP A 186 22.89 14.55 -7.58
N PRO A 187 23.18 13.70 -8.58
CA PRO A 187 24.42 12.92 -8.67
C PRO A 187 25.71 13.76 -8.61
N GLU A 188 25.64 15.05 -8.98
CA GLU A 188 26.79 15.97 -9.01
C GLU A 188 27.00 16.76 -7.71
N ASP A 189 26.08 16.64 -6.73
CA ASP A 189 26.22 17.33 -5.45
C ASP A 189 27.39 16.76 -4.62
N THR A 190 28.39 17.60 -4.36
CA THR A 190 29.58 17.25 -3.58
C THR A 190 29.31 17.17 -2.06
N THR A 191 28.13 17.60 -1.61
CA THR A 191 27.69 17.51 -0.20
C THR A 191 26.91 16.22 0.11
N ALA A 192 26.59 15.42 -0.91
CA ALA A 192 25.88 14.15 -0.83
C ALA A 192 26.63 13.07 -0.01
N LYS A 193 25.91 12.36 0.88
CA LYS A 193 26.51 11.35 1.78
C LYS A 193 26.90 10.10 1.00
N GLU A 194 28.11 9.56 1.19
CA GLU A 194 28.52 8.31 0.53
C GLU A 194 27.67 7.10 1.01
N VAL A 195 27.22 6.26 0.07
CA VAL A 195 26.54 5.01 0.37
C VAL A 195 27.54 4.00 0.95
N VAL A 196 27.44 3.78 2.26
CA VAL A 196 28.38 2.96 3.06
C VAL A 196 28.25 1.48 2.73
N SER A 197 27.03 0.99 2.60
CA SER A 197 26.66 -0.39 2.32
C SER A 197 25.33 -0.41 1.55
N GLY A 198 25.03 -1.54 0.92
CA GLY A 198 23.81 -1.70 0.15
C GLY A 198 23.88 -2.87 -0.82
N THR A 199 22.76 -3.13 -1.48
CA THR A 199 22.69 -4.07 -2.60
C THR A 199 21.97 -3.43 -3.76
N ARG A 200 22.50 -3.61 -4.98
CA ARG A 200 21.84 -3.30 -6.24
C ARG A 200 21.54 -4.59 -6.98
N VAL A 201 20.31 -4.73 -7.42
CA VAL A 201 19.82 -5.83 -8.25
C VAL A 201 19.33 -5.24 -9.55
N THR A 202 19.87 -5.71 -10.67
CA THR A 202 19.46 -5.30 -12.02
C THR A 202 18.98 -6.52 -12.80
N ILE A 203 17.72 -6.47 -13.24
CA ILE A 203 17.07 -7.52 -14.00
C ILE A 203 16.57 -6.94 -15.33
N GLU A 204 16.95 -7.57 -16.44
CA GLU A 204 16.41 -7.24 -17.77
C GLU A 204 15.35 -8.27 -18.15
N LEU A 205 14.14 -7.79 -18.48
CA LEU A 205 12.98 -8.62 -18.74
C LEU A 205 12.11 -8.10 -19.89
N GLU A 206 11.36 -9.00 -20.51
CA GLU A 206 10.29 -8.60 -21.43
C GLU A 206 9.07 -8.10 -20.65
N ALA A 207 8.69 -6.85 -20.89
CA ALA A 207 7.73 -6.09 -20.11
C ALA A 207 7.04 -5.00 -20.95
N LYS A 208 5.96 -4.42 -20.42
CA LYS A 208 5.34 -3.20 -20.96
C LYS A 208 5.22 -2.17 -19.84
N TYR A 209 5.88 -1.03 -20.02
CA TYR A 209 5.66 0.13 -19.16
C TYR A 209 4.31 0.77 -19.51
N GLN A 210 3.59 1.23 -18.49
CA GLN A 210 2.35 1.99 -18.64
C GLN A 210 2.24 2.92 -17.44
N ARG A 211 1.71 4.13 -17.63
CA ARG A 211 1.41 5.06 -16.55
C ARG A 211 -0.01 4.85 -16.01
N GLY A 212 -0.27 5.36 -14.80
CA GLY A 212 -1.60 5.32 -14.17
C GLY A 212 -1.89 4.04 -13.40
N ARG A 213 -3.14 3.56 -13.45
CA ARG A 213 -3.59 2.50 -12.55
C ARG A 213 -2.91 1.16 -12.81
N GLY A 214 -2.37 0.56 -11.75
CA GLY A 214 -1.57 -0.66 -11.80
C GLY A 214 -0.19 -0.47 -12.41
N SER A 215 0.35 0.76 -12.40
CA SER A 215 1.72 1.06 -12.83
C SER A 215 2.74 0.91 -11.70
N VAL A 216 4.01 1.00 -12.10
CA VAL A 216 5.16 1.10 -11.21
C VAL A 216 5.11 2.38 -10.39
N ASP A 217 4.71 3.50 -11.01
CA ASP A 217 4.60 4.82 -10.38
C ASP A 217 3.62 4.79 -9.21
N GLU A 218 2.40 4.27 -9.45
CA GLU A 218 1.37 4.16 -8.42
C GLU A 218 1.84 3.23 -7.29
N TYR A 219 2.58 2.17 -7.61
CA TYR A 219 3.15 1.28 -6.60
C TYR A 219 4.15 1.98 -5.70
N LEU A 220 5.09 2.75 -6.27
CA LEU A 220 6.11 3.48 -5.52
C LEU A 220 5.48 4.60 -4.68
N GLU A 221 4.49 5.31 -5.23
CA GLU A 221 3.69 6.29 -4.51
C GLU A 221 2.98 5.67 -3.29
N GLN A 222 2.29 4.53 -3.48
CA GLN A 222 1.65 3.80 -2.39
C GLN A 222 2.66 3.25 -1.37
N THR A 223 3.83 2.84 -1.83
CA THR A 223 4.92 2.36 -0.96
C THR A 223 5.43 3.48 -0.06
N ALA A 224 5.56 4.71 -0.56
CA ALA A 224 5.93 5.88 0.24
C ALA A 224 4.86 6.20 1.30
N ILE A 225 3.57 6.05 0.99
CA ILE A 225 2.47 6.24 1.95
C ILE A 225 2.56 5.24 3.12
N ALA A 226 2.76 3.95 2.82
CA ALA A 226 2.77 2.91 3.83
C ALA A 226 4.05 2.87 4.69
N ASN A 227 5.13 3.51 4.22
CA ASN A 227 6.45 3.47 4.85
C ASN A 227 7.00 4.90 5.00
N PRO A 228 6.47 5.73 5.92
CA PRO A 228 6.83 7.16 6.01
C PRO A 228 8.32 7.42 6.34
N HIS A 229 9.06 6.39 6.75
CA HIS A 229 10.51 6.43 7.01
C HIS A 229 11.38 6.19 5.78
N VAL A 230 10.80 5.83 4.62
CA VAL A 230 11.52 5.57 3.38
C VAL A 230 11.83 6.87 2.63
N THR A 231 13.02 6.94 2.05
CA THR A 231 13.30 7.87 0.94
C THR A 231 13.39 7.07 -0.36
N LEU A 232 12.60 7.44 -1.38
CA LEU A 232 12.60 6.79 -2.70
C LEU A 232 13.06 7.77 -3.77
N HIS A 233 14.00 7.35 -4.60
CA HIS A 233 14.41 8.02 -5.82
C HIS A 233 14.00 7.13 -6.99
N TYR A 234 13.13 7.63 -7.86
CA TYR A 234 12.63 6.88 -9.01
C TYR A 234 13.00 7.60 -10.30
N LEU A 235 13.68 6.90 -11.20
CA LEU A 235 13.93 7.32 -12.57
C LEU A 235 13.11 6.42 -13.50
N ASP A 236 12.15 7.02 -14.18
CA ASP A 236 11.26 6.35 -15.12
C ASP A 236 11.96 6.07 -16.48
N PRO A 237 11.37 5.23 -17.35
CA PRO A 237 11.93 4.92 -18.68
C PRO A 237 12.01 6.10 -19.64
N ASP A 238 11.25 7.15 -19.39
CA ASP A 238 11.11 8.34 -20.24
C ASP A 238 12.06 9.47 -19.78
N GLY A 239 12.81 9.25 -18.69
CA GLY A 239 13.74 10.21 -18.10
C GLY A 239 13.15 11.11 -17.02
N GLY A 240 11.89 10.90 -16.62
CA GLY A 240 11.25 11.57 -15.50
C GLY A 240 11.81 11.11 -14.16
N SER A 241 12.15 12.06 -13.29
CA SER A 241 12.62 11.78 -11.94
C SER A 241 11.54 12.11 -10.90
N HIS A 242 11.30 11.19 -9.98
CA HIS A 242 10.38 11.36 -8.86
C HIS A 242 11.09 11.07 -7.54
N HIS A 243 10.99 12.03 -6.62
CA HIS A 243 11.66 11.96 -5.32
C HIS A 243 10.64 12.01 -4.19
N TYR A 244 10.58 10.93 -3.40
CA TYR A 244 9.75 10.85 -2.21
C TYR A 244 10.65 10.89 -0.98
N LYS A 245 10.72 12.04 -0.29
CA LYS A 245 11.51 12.21 0.93
C LYS A 245 10.78 11.59 2.13
N ARG A 246 11.49 10.99 3.08
CA ARG A 246 10.87 10.48 4.32
C ARG A 246 10.22 11.60 5.14
N SER A 247 9.10 11.30 5.80
CA SER A 247 8.42 12.18 6.75
C SER A 247 8.72 11.87 8.22
N THR A 248 9.36 10.72 8.50
CA THR A 248 9.81 10.35 9.85
C THR A 248 11.17 9.65 9.81
N GLU A 249 11.92 9.74 10.91
CA GLU A 249 13.13 8.97 11.15
C GLU A 249 12.89 7.83 12.16
N THR A 250 11.65 7.65 12.61
CA THR A 250 11.29 6.56 13.51
C THR A 250 11.10 5.27 12.71
N LEU A 251 11.94 4.28 12.97
CA LEU A 251 11.79 2.96 12.38
C LEU A 251 10.65 2.17 13.07
N PRO A 252 9.96 1.30 12.32
CA PRO A 252 9.07 0.31 12.88
C PRO A 252 9.70 -0.60 13.94
N ASP A 253 8.91 -1.02 14.92
CA ASP A 253 9.31 -2.07 15.85
C ASP A 253 9.54 -3.41 15.13
N GLU A 254 10.62 -4.10 15.48
CA GLU A 254 10.90 -5.43 14.89
C GLU A 254 9.89 -6.47 15.43
N PRO A 255 9.12 -7.15 14.55
CA PRO A 255 8.17 -8.15 14.98
C PRO A 255 8.88 -9.39 15.52
N LYS A 256 8.43 -9.86 16.69
CA LYS A 256 8.99 -11.03 17.36
C LYS A 256 8.44 -12.32 16.75
N GLU A 257 9.31 -13.31 16.64
CA GLU A 257 8.90 -14.64 16.21
C GLU A 257 8.01 -15.32 17.28
N ILE A 258 6.90 -15.90 16.85
CA ILE A 258 5.99 -16.65 17.72
C ILE A 258 5.87 -18.11 17.29
N LYS A 259 5.46 -18.94 18.24
CA LYS A 259 5.06 -20.33 17.95
C LYS A 259 3.65 -20.36 17.36
N PRO A 260 3.33 -21.37 16.51
CA PRO A 260 1.99 -21.51 15.97
C PRO A 260 0.95 -21.60 17.09
N HIS A 261 -0.19 -20.98 16.88
CA HIS A 261 -1.31 -21.08 17.81
C HIS A 261 -2.11 -22.35 17.53
N PRO A 262 -2.57 -23.11 18.55
CA PRO A 262 -3.28 -24.38 18.35
C PRO A 262 -4.49 -24.30 17.41
N TYR A 263 -5.31 -23.25 17.52
CA TYR A 263 -6.49 -23.06 16.64
C TYR A 263 -6.15 -22.95 15.16
N GLY A 264 -4.93 -22.54 14.80
CA GLY A 264 -4.51 -22.34 13.42
C GLY A 264 -3.84 -23.53 12.76
N VAL A 265 -3.68 -24.62 13.49
CA VAL A 265 -2.90 -25.77 13.03
C VAL A 265 -3.84 -26.76 12.39
N GLU A 266 -3.62 -27.09 11.13
CA GLU A 266 -4.37 -28.14 10.45
C GLU A 266 -3.95 -29.54 10.93
N LEU A 267 -4.83 -30.52 10.78
CA LEU A 267 -4.58 -31.90 11.20
C LEU A 267 -3.27 -32.48 10.63
N GLY A 268 -3.02 -32.28 9.32
CA GLY A 268 -1.80 -32.74 8.68
C GLY A 268 -0.54 -32.09 9.25
N ARG A 269 -0.60 -30.80 9.57
CA ARG A 269 0.50 -30.06 10.22
C ARG A 269 0.70 -30.52 11.66
N LEU A 270 -0.37 -30.77 12.42
CA LEU A 270 -0.29 -31.34 13.76
C LEU A 270 0.43 -32.70 13.74
N LEU A 271 0.10 -33.55 12.76
CA LEU A 271 0.74 -34.85 12.58
C LEU A 271 2.22 -34.73 12.20
N ALA A 272 2.56 -33.80 11.31
CA ALA A 272 3.96 -33.51 10.97
C ALA A 272 4.75 -33.01 12.20
N LEU A 273 4.17 -32.09 12.99
CA LEU A 273 4.77 -31.57 14.22
C LEU A 273 4.94 -32.68 15.28
N LEU A 274 3.96 -33.57 15.44
CA LEU A 274 4.04 -34.71 16.34
C LEU A 274 5.14 -35.70 15.95
N LYS A 275 5.40 -35.87 14.65
CA LYS A 275 6.48 -36.75 14.17
C LYS A 275 7.86 -36.11 14.28
N ALA A 276 7.94 -34.79 14.05
CA ALA A 276 9.19 -34.05 14.06
C ALA A 276 9.66 -33.64 15.47
N THR A 277 8.79 -33.74 16.49
CA THR A 277 9.14 -33.30 17.84
C THR A 277 10.07 -34.27 18.57
N ASP A 278 11.04 -33.72 19.29
CA ASP A 278 11.87 -34.46 20.24
C ASP A 278 11.21 -34.62 21.62
N ALA A 279 10.03 -34.02 21.83
CA ALA A 279 9.32 -34.08 23.10
C ALA A 279 8.88 -35.52 23.42
N GLY A 280 9.23 -36.02 24.61
CA GLY A 280 8.95 -37.40 25.02
C GLY A 280 7.49 -37.66 25.40
N THR A 281 6.73 -36.62 25.75
CA THR A 281 5.33 -36.72 26.19
C THR A 281 4.43 -35.74 25.47
N LEU A 282 3.13 -36.07 25.34
CA LEU A 282 2.11 -35.21 24.76
C LEU A 282 2.03 -33.83 25.44
N SER A 283 2.13 -33.78 26.78
CA SER A 283 2.11 -32.50 27.50
C SER A 283 3.27 -31.61 27.13
N GLN A 284 4.47 -32.19 27.08
CA GLN A 284 5.68 -31.45 26.74
C GLN A 284 5.58 -30.93 25.31
N PHE A 285 5.13 -31.78 24.38
CA PHE A 285 4.89 -31.39 22.98
C PHE A 285 3.93 -30.20 22.87
N LEU A 286 2.76 -30.28 23.53
CA LEU A 286 1.74 -29.24 23.44
C LEU A 286 2.26 -27.90 23.99
N THR A 287 3.05 -27.91 25.06
CA THR A 287 3.64 -26.70 25.65
C THR A 287 4.88 -26.21 24.88
N SER A 288 5.68 -27.10 24.29
CA SER A 288 6.89 -26.71 23.55
C SER A 288 6.60 -26.22 22.14
N SER A 289 5.61 -26.80 21.46
CA SER A 289 5.37 -26.57 20.04
C SER A 289 4.35 -25.48 19.75
N PHE A 290 3.47 -25.15 20.71
CA PHE A 290 2.42 -24.16 20.51
C PHE A 290 2.55 -22.95 21.43
N SER A 291 2.08 -21.80 20.96
CA SER A 291 1.95 -20.60 21.78
C SER A 291 0.72 -20.69 22.70
N ARG A 292 0.79 -20.06 23.87
CA ARG A 292 -0.32 -19.94 24.84
C ARG A 292 -0.86 -21.26 25.42
N VAL A 293 -0.12 -22.36 25.29
CA VAL A 293 -0.47 -23.65 25.92
C VAL A 293 0.36 -23.90 27.17
N SER A 294 -0.21 -23.57 28.33
CA SER A 294 0.40 -23.92 29.62
C SER A 294 0.21 -25.41 29.95
N PRO A 295 0.96 -25.98 30.91
CA PRO A 295 0.77 -27.37 31.34
C PRO A 295 -0.67 -27.67 31.78
N ALA A 296 -1.36 -26.69 32.39
CA ALA A 296 -2.76 -26.83 32.78
C ALA A 296 -3.71 -26.92 31.57
N VAL A 297 -3.46 -26.13 30.53
CA VAL A 297 -4.23 -26.19 29.27
C VAL A 297 -3.93 -27.49 28.53
N ALA A 298 -2.66 -27.90 28.45
CA ALA A 298 -2.27 -29.18 27.85
C ALA A 298 -2.98 -30.37 28.54
N LYS A 299 -3.07 -30.35 29.88
CA LYS A 299 -3.83 -31.36 30.64
C LYS A 299 -5.31 -31.39 30.25
N LYS A 300 -5.95 -30.23 30.08
CA LYS A 300 -7.36 -30.14 29.64
C LYS A 300 -7.55 -30.69 28.24
N ILE A 301 -6.67 -30.33 27.30
CA ILE A 301 -6.70 -30.83 25.92
C ILE A 301 -6.56 -32.35 25.90
N CYS A 302 -5.57 -32.91 26.61
CA CYS A 302 -5.36 -34.35 26.70
C CYS A 302 -6.57 -35.06 27.33
N ALA A 303 -7.16 -34.48 28.38
CA ALA A 303 -8.35 -35.04 29.02
C ALA A 303 -9.56 -35.07 28.08
N ALA A 304 -9.80 -33.97 27.35
CA ALA A 304 -10.88 -33.90 26.35
C ALA A 304 -10.67 -34.88 25.19
N ALA A 305 -9.42 -35.13 24.79
CA ALA A 305 -9.08 -36.12 23.76
C ALA A 305 -9.15 -37.58 24.25
N GLY A 306 -9.31 -37.82 25.56
CA GLY A 306 -9.22 -39.15 26.16
C GLY A 306 -7.80 -39.72 26.15
N LEU A 307 -6.77 -38.87 26.16
CA LEU A 307 -5.35 -39.25 26.11
C LEU A 307 -4.65 -38.94 27.45
N LYS A 308 -3.70 -39.81 27.84
CA LYS A 308 -2.89 -39.54 29.04
C LYS A 308 -1.84 -38.48 28.74
N VAL A 309 -1.62 -37.57 29.68
CA VAL A 309 -0.64 -36.47 29.61
C VAL A 309 0.80 -36.97 29.36
N ARG A 310 1.13 -38.16 29.90
CA ARG A 310 2.43 -38.84 29.76
C ARG A 310 2.50 -39.80 28.57
N SER A 311 1.48 -39.87 27.71
CA SER A 311 1.54 -40.71 26.51
C SER A 311 2.69 -40.23 25.62
N SER A 312 3.42 -41.20 25.06
CA SER A 312 4.54 -40.90 24.18
C SER A 312 4.03 -40.37 22.85
N THR A 313 4.59 -39.26 22.38
CA THR A 313 4.30 -38.63 21.09
C THR A 313 4.48 -39.59 19.91
N ARG A 314 5.45 -40.51 20.00
CA ARG A 314 5.76 -41.52 18.97
C ARG A 314 4.72 -42.64 18.87
N LYS A 315 3.90 -42.84 19.92
CA LYS A 315 2.88 -43.91 19.95
C LYS A 315 1.50 -43.43 19.53
N ILE A 316 1.33 -42.14 19.24
CA ILE A 316 0.04 -41.56 18.89
C ILE A 316 -0.34 -41.91 17.46
N GLY A 317 -1.40 -42.71 17.31
CA GLY A 317 -1.92 -43.13 16.01
C GLY A 317 -2.80 -42.05 15.34
N ARG A 318 -3.13 -42.21 14.04
CA ARG A 318 -3.92 -41.23 13.28
C ARG A 318 -5.26 -40.89 13.97
N GLY A 319 -6.04 -41.89 14.38
CA GLY A 319 -7.32 -41.64 15.05
C GLY A 319 -7.20 -40.99 16.44
N GLU A 320 -6.04 -41.10 17.10
CA GLU A 320 -5.78 -40.37 18.34
C GLU A 320 -5.40 -38.90 18.06
N VAL A 321 -4.71 -38.64 16.95
CA VAL A 321 -4.43 -37.27 16.49
C VAL A 321 -5.72 -36.54 16.11
N ASP A 322 -6.68 -37.21 15.47
CA ASP A 322 -7.98 -36.62 15.13
C ASP A 322 -8.74 -36.18 16.39
N ARG A 323 -8.83 -37.05 17.40
CA ARG A 323 -9.42 -36.71 18.71
C ARG A 323 -8.67 -35.58 19.42
N LEU A 324 -7.33 -35.58 19.32
CA LEU A 324 -6.52 -34.50 19.86
C LEU A 324 -6.80 -33.17 19.15
N TYR A 325 -6.97 -33.19 17.83
CA TYR A 325 -7.28 -32.03 17.01
C TYR A 325 -8.66 -31.45 17.37
N GLU A 326 -9.69 -32.28 17.47
CA GLU A 326 -11.03 -31.87 17.90
C GLU A 326 -10.99 -31.28 19.33
N ALA A 327 -10.26 -31.91 20.24
CA ALA A 327 -10.08 -31.42 21.60
C ALA A 327 -9.39 -30.05 21.66
N ILE A 328 -8.41 -29.79 20.77
CA ILE A 328 -7.77 -28.48 20.64
C ILE A 328 -8.78 -27.43 20.21
N GLN A 329 -9.62 -27.70 19.22
CA GLN A 329 -10.61 -26.74 18.72
C GLN A 329 -11.72 -26.46 19.75
N GLY A 330 -12.12 -27.47 20.54
CA GLY A 330 -13.15 -27.32 21.59
C GLY A 330 -12.65 -26.67 22.89
N THR A 331 -11.33 -26.68 23.15
CA THR A 331 -10.77 -26.11 24.39
C THR A 331 -10.59 -24.61 24.26
N LYS A 332 -11.02 -23.82 25.26
CA LYS A 332 -10.76 -22.37 25.33
C LYS A 332 -9.28 -22.09 25.64
N ILE A 333 -8.59 -21.48 24.69
CA ILE A 333 -7.17 -21.12 24.75
C ILE A 333 -7.07 -19.58 24.61
N SER A 334 -6.15 -18.98 25.35
CA SER A 334 -5.92 -17.53 25.29
C SER A 334 -5.38 -17.11 23.92
N ALA A 335 -5.78 -15.94 23.43
CA ALA A 335 -5.30 -15.39 22.17
C ALA A 335 -3.76 -15.32 22.11
N PRO A 336 -3.15 -15.51 20.93
CA PRO A 336 -1.71 -15.33 20.71
C PRO A 336 -1.25 -13.94 21.16
N LYS A 337 0.05 -13.81 21.42
CA LYS A 337 0.64 -12.50 21.66
C LYS A 337 0.61 -11.67 20.37
N THR A 338 0.61 -10.36 20.52
CA THR A 338 0.48 -9.38 19.43
C THR A 338 1.81 -8.68 19.13
N ASP A 339 2.88 -9.06 19.82
CA ASP A 339 4.26 -8.58 19.61
C ASP A 339 4.91 -9.15 18.32
N CYS A 340 4.20 -10.03 17.62
CA CYS A 340 4.59 -10.59 16.32
C CYS A 340 4.07 -9.82 15.11
N ILE A 341 3.27 -8.79 15.33
CA ILE A 341 2.78 -7.88 14.28
C ILE A 341 3.29 -6.47 14.57
N ALA A 342 3.69 -5.77 13.52
CA ALA A 342 4.18 -4.41 13.57
C ALA A 342 3.25 -3.52 12.74
N PRO A 343 2.13 -3.00 13.32
CA PRO A 343 1.27 -2.05 12.63
C PRO A 343 2.03 -0.77 12.24
N ILE A 344 1.45 0.08 11.38
CA ILE A 344 2.04 1.39 11.04
C ILE A 344 1.78 2.37 12.19
N GLY A 345 0.59 2.35 12.79
CA GLY A 345 0.18 3.29 13.82
C GLY A 345 -0.56 4.51 13.27
N GLU A 346 -1.49 5.05 14.05
CA GLU A 346 -2.40 6.12 13.62
C GLU A 346 -1.67 7.40 13.20
N GLU A 347 -0.65 7.81 13.96
CA GLU A 347 0.13 9.02 13.67
C GLU A 347 0.94 8.89 12.38
N LEU A 348 1.62 7.75 12.20
CA LEU A 348 2.43 7.49 11.01
C LEU A 348 1.55 7.30 9.77
N LEU A 349 0.37 6.68 9.91
CA LEU A 349 -0.62 6.61 8.82
C LEU A 349 -1.09 7.98 8.37
N LEU A 350 -1.37 8.90 9.31
CA LEU A 350 -1.76 10.26 8.98
C LEU A 350 -0.63 11.01 8.27
N LYS A 351 0.61 10.90 8.76
CA LYS A 351 1.79 11.53 8.15
C LYS A 351 2.03 11.02 6.72
N GLY A 352 2.01 9.70 6.53
CA GLY A 352 2.20 9.07 5.22
C GLY A 352 1.09 9.44 4.23
N LEU A 353 -0.16 9.44 4.68
CA LEU A 353 -1.30 9.81 3.83
C LEU A 353 -1.25 11.30 3.45
N HIS A 354 -1.02 12.20 4.41
CA HIS A 354 -0.93 13.66 4.21
C HIS A 354 0.22 14.06 3.29
N GLN A 355 1.35 13.35 3.35
CA GLN A 355 2.51 13.63 2.50
C GLN A 355 2.20 13.46 1.01
N VAL A 356 1.40 12.47 0.67
CA VAL A 356 1.22 12.04 -0.72
C VAL A 356 -0.13 12.49 -1.28
N VAL A 357 -1.20 12.23 -0.53
CA VAL A 357 -2.58 12.47 -0.94
C VAL A 357 -3.02 13.85 -0.43
N PRO A 358 -3.46 14.77 -1.31
CA PRO A 358 -4.02 16.04 -0.89
C PRO A 358 -5.36 15.84 -0.19
N GLY A 359 -5.70 16.78 0.67
CA GLY A 359 -6.91 16.68 1.46
C GLY A 359 -7.03 17.87 2.39
N GLU A 360 -8.27 18.25 2.64
CA GLU A 360 -8.63 19.26 3.64
C GLU A 360 -8.80 18.62 5.03
N PHE A 361 -9.08 17.31 5.06
CA PHE A 361 -9.38 16.57 6.27
C PHE A 361 -8.79 15.16 6.21
N TYR A 362 -8.14 14.74 7.30
CA TYR A 362 -7.59 13.40 7.45
C TYR A 362 -8.00 12.80 8.77
N ALA A 363 -8.30 11.50 8.79
CA ALA A 363 -8.62 10.77 10.00
C ALA A 363 -8.03 9.36 9.94
N ALA A 364 -7.45 8.90 11.05
CA ALA A 364 -6.98 7.53 11.21
C ALA A 364 -7.66 6.83 12.40
N ALA A 365 -7.69 5.51 12.33
CA ALA A 365 -8.15 4.61 13.37
C ALA A 365 -7.43 3.26 13.30
N THR A 366 -6.75 2.87 14.38
CA THR A 366 -6.16 1.53 14.54
C THR A 366 -7.04 0.70 15.47
N ARG A 367 -7.49 -0.46 14.97
CA ARG A 367 -8.32 -1.40 15.74
C ARG A 367 -7.45 -2.17 16.74
N PRO A 368 -8.02 -2.66 17.85
CA PRO A 368 -7.30 -3.62 18.68
C PRO A 368 -7.01 -4.90 17.87
N PRO A 369 -5.90 -5.59 18.15
CA PRO A 369 -5.55 -6.83 17.47
C PRO A 369 -6.57 -7.92 17.75
N ASN A 370 -6.88 -8.71 16.72
CA ASN A 370 -7.81 -9.84 16.76
C ASN A 370 -7.14 -11.08 16.14
N VAL A 371 -7.84 -12.21 16.11
CA VAL A 371 -7.26 -13.51 15.71
C VAL A 371 -8.18 -14.17 14.69
N TYR A 372 -7.61 -14.66 13.60
CA TYR A 372 -8.32 -15.49 12.63
C TYR A 372 -7.53 -16.78 12.43
N ARG A 373 -8.17 -17.96 12.53
CA ARG A 373 -7.49 -19.27 12.45
C ARG A 373 -6.16 -19.30 13.22
N GLY A 374 -6.15 -18.83 14.47
CA GLY A 374 -4.94 -18.77 15.30
C GLY A 374 -3.86 -17.75 14.92
N ASN A 375 -4.01 -17.02 13.82
CA ASN A 375 -3.07 -15.98 13.41
C ASN A 375 -3.54 -14.61 13.93
N PRO A 376 -2.71 -13.89 14.71
CA PRO A 376 -3.03 -12.53 15.12
C PRO A 376 -2.96 -11.59 13.92
N PHE A 377 -3.94 -10.70 13.83
CA PHE A 377 -4.01 -9.64 12.83
C PHE A 377 -4.51 -8.34 13.45
N GLN A 378 -4.21 -7.23 12.80
CA GLN A 378 -4.69 -5.91 13.19
C GLN A 378 -5.08 -5.12 11.95
N ILE A 379 -6.17 -4.37 12.05
CA ILE A 379 -6.69 -3.55 10.97
C ILE A 379 -6.49 -2.08 11.32
N GLU A 380 -5.96 -1.33 10.38
CA GLU A 380 -5.81 0.11 10.47
C GLU A 380 -6.51 0.76 9.28
N VAL A 381 -7.19 1.87 9.52
CA VAL A 381 -7.95 2.59 8.50
C VAL A 381 -7.58 4.06 8.60
N ALA A 382 -7.21 4.65 7.47
CA ALA A 382 -7.03 6.08 7.31
C ALA A 382 -7.91 6.61 6.17
N LEU A 383 -8.35 7.85 6.28
CA LEU A 383 -9.24 8.50 5.33
C LEU A 383 -8.76 9.92 5.11
N ALA A 384 -8.64 10.33 3.86
CA ALA A 384 -8.46 11.71 3.43
C ALA A 384 -9.72 12.17 2.70
N TYR A 385 -10.16 13.39 2.95
CA TYR A 385 -11.31 14.04 2.32
C TYR A 385 -10.92 15.40 1.77
N GLY A 386 -11.39 15.71 0.56
CA GLY A 386 -11.11 16.96 -0.15
C GLY A 386 -9.82 16.87 -0.98
N GLY A 387 -9.37 18.02 -1.50
CA GLY A 387 -8.23 18.10 -2.42
C GLY A 387 -8.63 18.04 -3.90
N THR A 388 -7.70 18.43 -4.76
CA THR A 388 -7.85 18.35 -6.21
C THR A 388 -7.66 16.91 -6.70
N THR A 389 -8.50 16.49 -7.66
CA THR A 389 -8.43 15.15 -8.27
C THR A 389 -7.08 14.93 -8.95
N ALA A 390 -6.60 13.67 -9.07
CA ALA A 390 -5.44 13.33 -9.90
C ALA A 390 -5.59 13.88 -11.35
N ALA A 391 -6.83 13.88 -11.86
CA ALA A 391 -7.21 14.50 -13.14
C ALA A 391 -6.82 15.99 -13.27
N GLN A 392 -6.93 16.76 -12.17
CA GLN A 392 -6.65 18.20 -12.16
C GLN A 392 -5.14 18.52 -12.06
N ARG A 393 -4.31 17.50 -11.80
CA ARG A 393 -2.85 17.63 -11.56
C ARG A 393 -1.99 17.27 -12.75
N ILE A 394 -2.58 16.63 -13.75
CA ILE A 394 -1.83 16.16 -14.92
C ILE A 394 -1.39 17.34 -15.76
N THR A 395 -0.15 17.30 -16.23
CA THR A 395 0.36 18.27 -17.20
C THR A 395 -0.21 17.95 -18.60
N ARG A 396 -0.24 18.95 -19.47
CA ARG A 396 -0.67 18.78 -20.87
C ARG A 396 0.14 17.67 -21.57
N GLU A 397 1.43 17.60 -21.29
CA GLU A 397 2.37 16.63 -21.84
C GLU A 397 2.01 15.22 -21.41
N THR A 398 1.87 14.98 -20.09
CA THR A 398 1.47 13.68 -19.55
C THR A 398 0.07 13.27 -20.04
N LEU A 399 -0.87 14.21 -20.19
CA LEU A 399 -2.19 13.89 -20.76
C LEU A 399 -2.08 13.38 -22.20
N ASN A 400 -1.23 14.02 -23.01
CA ASN A 400 -1.00 13.63 -24.40
C ASN A 400 -0.32 12.25 -24.50
N GLU A 401 0.65 11.96 -23.64
CA GLU A 401 1.28 10.64 -23.53
C GLU A 401 0.23 9.57 -23.20
N LEU A 402 -0.54 9.79 -22.14
CA LEU A 402 -1.59 8.85 -21.70
C LEU A 402 -2.65 8.60 -22.79
N LEU A 403 -3.03 9.63 -23.55
CA LEU A 403 -3.97 9.51 -24.67
C LEU A 403 -3.40 8.72 -25.85
N THR A 404 -2.07 8.74 -26.02
CA THR A 404 -1.37 8.02 -27.09
C THR A 404 -1.12 6.56 -26.72
N GLU A 405 -0.82 6.30 -25.45
CA GLU A 405 -0.52 4.95 -24.93
C GLU A 405 -1.76 4.10 -24.64
N THR A 406 -2.93 4.72 -24.50
CA THR A 406 -4.14 4.04 -24.08
C THR A 406 -4.75 3.16 -25.19
N ASP A 407 -5.05 1.91 -24.85
CA ASP A 407 -5.75 0.98 -25.75
C ASP A 407 -7.29 1.13 -25.66
N LEU A 408 -7.79 2.14 -24.95
CA LEU A 408 -9.21 2.31 -24.65
C LEU A 408 -9.97 2.89 -25.84
N ARG A 409 -11.21 2.41 -26.05
CA ARG A 409 -11.99 2.71 -27.27
C ARG A 409 -12.63 4.09 -27.27
N THR A 410 -12.86 4.67 -26.09
CA THR A 410 -13.52 5.97 -25.95
C THR A 410 -12.83 6.83 -24.90
N LEU A 411 -12.86 8.16 -25.08
CA LEU A 411 -12.37 9.12 -24.08
C LEU A 411 -13.07 8.96 -22.73
N ARG A 412 -14.34 8.58 -22.72
CA ARG A 412 -15.08 8.27 -21.48
C ARG A 412 -14.45 7.10 -20.73
N GLN A 413 -14.15 6.00 -21.42
CA GLN A 413 -13.45 4.85 -20.82
C GLN A 413 -12.06 5.25 -20.35
N PHE A 414 -11.33 6.03 -21.15
CA PHE A 414 -10.03 6.57 -20.79
C PHE A 414 -10.08 7.35 -19.48
N LEU A 415 -10.98 8.32 -19.34
CA LEU A 415 -11.08 9.11 -18.12
C LEU A 415 -11.39 8.25 -16.89
N ILE A 416 -12.29 7.27 -17.01
CA ILE A 416 -12.73 6.41 -15.89
C ILE A 416 -11.66 5.40 -15.47
N HIS A 417 -10.91 4.84 -16.42
CA HIS A 417 -9.97 3.75 -16.16
C HIS A 417 -8.53 4.22 -15.90
N THR A 418 -8.16 5.39 -16.43
CA THR A 418 -6.81 5.95 -16.28
C THR A 418 -6.70 6.80 -15.01
N PHE A 419 -7.73 7.59 -14.68
CA PHE A 419 -7.66 8.54 -13.58
C PHE A 419 -8.46 8.11 -12.36
N ASP A 420 -7.78 8.09 -11.24
CA ASP A 420 -8.39 7.76 -9.96
C ASP A 420 -9.48 8.77 -9.59
N GLY A 421 -10.62 8.22 -9.19
CA GLY A 421 -11.75 8.97 -8.72
C GLY A 421 -12.63 9.55 -9.83
N ILE A 422 -12.34 9.43 -11.12
CA ILE A 422 -13.30 9.87 -12.15
C ILE A 422 -14.41 8.83 -12.33
N GLY A 423 -15.61 9.15 -11.84
CA GLY A 423 -16.82 8.37 -12.10
C GLY A 423 -17.42 8.61 -13.49
N SER A 424 -18.44 7.83 -13.82
CA SER A 424 -19.18 7.99 -15.08
C SER A 424 -19.73 9.41 -15.27
N GLU A 425 -20.37 9.95 -14.24
CA GLU A 425 -21.02 11.28 -14.29
C GLU A 425 -19.99 12.42 -14.39
N ALA A 426 -18.86 12.26 -13.67
CA ALA A 426 -17.71 13.14 -13.77
C ALA A 426 -17.12 13.17 -15.19
N SER A 427 -16.91 12.00 -15.79
CA SER A 427 -16.36 11.90 -17.14
C SER A 427 -17.25 12.58 -18.18
N GLU A 428 -18.58 12.50 -18.03
CA GLU A 428 -19.53 13.15 -18.94
C GLU A 428 -19.52 14.67 -18.77
N ARG A 429 -19.39 15.19 -17.54
CA ARG A 429 -19.23 16.63 -17.29
C ARG A 429 -17.96 17.20 -17.91
N ILE A 430 -16.83 16.52 -17.73
CA ILE A 430 -15.53 16.92 -18.30
C ILE A 430 -15.61 16.97 -19.82
N LEU A 431 -16.14 15.93 -20.46
CA LEU A 431 -16.26 15.87 -21.91
C LEU A 431 -17.21 16.92 -22.46
N LYS A 432 -18.29 17.22 -21.74
CA LYS A 432 -19.23 18.28 -22.11
C LYS A 432 -18.60 19.68 -22.03
N GLU A 433 -17.83 19.97 -20.98
CA GLU A 433 -17.12 21.24 -20.85
C GLU A 433 -16.04 21.41 -21.92
N ALA A 434 -15.37 20.32 -22.30
CA ALA A 434 -14.37 20.30 -23.37
C ALA A 434 -14.98 20.32 -24.79
N ASP A 435 -16.31 20.30 -24.94
CA ASP A 435 -17.03 20.15 -26.21
C ASP A 435 -16.61 18.89 -27.01
N LEU A 436 -16.38 17.77 -26.31
CA LEU A 436 -15.95 16.50 -26.88
C LEU A 436 -17.05 15.42 -26.79
N GLY A 437 -17.19 14.66 -27.87
CA GLY A 437 -18.18 13.56 -27.93
C GLY A 437 -17.80 12.36 -27.05
N ASN A 438 -18.78 11.81 -26.33
CA ASN A 438 -18.62 10.65 -25.42
C ASN A 438 -18.08 9.35 -26.07
N ARG A 439 -18.07 9.27 -27.40
CA ARG A 439 -17.61 8.10 -28.18
C ARG A 439 -16.36 8.37 -29.01
N LEU A 440 -15.75 9.55 -28.85
CA LEU A 440 -14.52 9.89 -29.55
C LEU A 440 -13.38 8.97 -29.06
N SER A 441 -12.57 8.46 -29.99
CA SER A 441 -11.44 7.60 -29.68
C SER A 441 -10.25 8.45 -29.18
N PRO A 442 -9.56 8.06 -28.10
CA PRO A 442 -8.38 8.77 -27.59
C PRO A 442 -7.31 9.03 -28.67
N GLY A 443 -7.03 8.05 -29.53
CA GLY A 443 -6.01 8.18 -30.60
C GLY A 443 -6.41 9.05 -31.81
N LYS A 444 -7.61 9.67 -31.82
CA LYS A 444 -8.09 10.54 -32.91
C LYS A 444 -8.30 12.00 -32.49
N ILE A 445 -7.85 12.37 -31.30
CA ILE A 445 -8.02 13.71 -30.75
C ILE A 445 -6.95 14.67 -31.34
N ALA A 446 -7.36 15.87 -31.76
CA ALA A 446 -6.43 16.88 -32.27
C ALA A 446 -5.78 17.66 -31.12
N GLY A 447 -4.57 18.22 -31.31
CA GLY A 447 -3.84 18.94 -30.25
C GLY A 447 -4.64 20.06 -29.56
N LYS A 448 -5.48 20.81 -30.30
CA LYS A 448 -6.38 21.83 -29.70
C LYS A 448 -7.49 21.22 -28.82
N GLN A 449 -7.95 20.03 -29.17
CA GLN A 449 -8.94 19.30 -28.37
C GLN A 449 -8.32 18.69 -27.12
N ILE A 450 -7.03 18.35 -27.16
CA ILE A 450 -6.26 17.95 -25.97
C ILE A 450 -6.17 19.14 -24.99
N ASP A 451 -5.96 20.35 -25.51
CA ASP A 451 -5.91 21.57 -24.68
C ASP A 451 -7.26 21.85 -24.02
N ALA A 452 -8.35 21.77 -24.79
CA ALA A 452 -9.70 21.91 -24.25
C ALA A 452 -10.03 20.82 -23.21
N LEU A 453 -9.58 19.58 -23.44
CA LEU A 453 -9.75 18.49 -22.49
C LEU A 453 -8.92 18.72 -21.21
N HIS A 454 -7.68 19.19 -21.34
CA HIS A 454 -6.78 19.51 -20.23
C HIS A 454 -7.35 20.63 -19.37
N ASP A 455 -7.80 21.73 -19.99
CA ASP A 455 -8.42 22.85 -19.30
C ASP A 455 -9.73 22.44 -18.61
N ALA A 456 -10.57 21.65 -19.27
CA ALA A 456 -11.78 21.10 -18.66
C ALA A 456 -11.47 20.19 -17.47
N MET A 457 -10.44 19.34 -17.58
CA MET A 457 -10.01 18.47 -16.48
C MET A 457 -9.52 19.27 -15.26
N ARG A 458 -8.92 20.45 -15.46
CA ARG A 458 -8.46 21.34 -14.37
C ARG A 458 -9.61 22.14 -13.73
N ASN A 459 -10.50 22.68 -14.55
CA ASN A 459 -11.45 23.70 -14.13
C ASN A 459 -12.82 23.13 -13.69
N VAL A 460 -13.21 21.95 -14.18
CA VAL A 460 -14.47 21.33 -13.77
C VAL A 460 -14.36 20.88 -12.31
N ASN A 461 -15.28 21.33 -11.46
CA ASN A 461 -15.35 20.88 -10.07
C ASN A 461 -16.02 19.50 -10.01
N ILE A 462 -15.20 18.45 -9.91
CA ILE A 462 -15.63 17.05 -10.02
C ILE A 462 -16.18 16.50 -8.67
N GLY A 463 -16.23 17.31 -7.61
CA GLY A 463 -16.54 16.86 -6.24
C GLY A 463 -17.82 16.02 -6.09
N GLU A 464 -18.85 16.27 -6.91
CA GLU A 464 -20.13 15.54 -6.87
C GLU A 464 -20.21 14.29 -7.77
N GLY A 465 -19.19 14.02 -8.60
CA GLY A 465 -19.14 12.87 -9.50
C GLY A 465 -17.94 11.96 -9.29
N GLN A 466 -17.06 12.30 -8.33
CA GLN A 466 -15.91 11.49 -8.03
C GLN A 466 -16.29 10.19 -7.33
N THR A 467 -15.62 9.11 -7.64
CA THR A 467 -15.71 7.85 -6.88
C THR A 467 -14.59 7.80 -5.86
N MET A 468 -14.88 7.24 -4.69
CA MET A 468 -13.88 7.11 -3.65
C MET A 468 -12.69 6.24 -4.10
N ASN A 469 -11.48 6.74 -3.88
CA ASN A 469 -10.25 5.98 -4.13
C ASN A 469 -9.97 5.03 -2.94
N VAL A 470 -9.51 3.82 -3.23
CA VAL A 470 -9.30 2.77 -2.22
C VAL A 470 -7.87 2.23 -2.31
N LEU A 471 -7.07 2.59 -1.31
CA LEU A 471 -5.70 2.10 -1.15
C LEU A 471 -5.71 0.89 -0.21
N ARG A 472 -5.26 -0.26 -0.70
CA ARG A 472 -5.31 -1.54 0.01
C ARG A 472 -3.90 -2.01 0.35
N TYR A 473 -3.65 -2.31 1.61
CA TYR A 473 -2.34 -2.76 2.07
C TYR A 473 -2.43 -4.03 2.89
N ALA A 474 -1.46 -4.92 2.69
CA ALA A 474 -1.24 -6.09 3.51
C ALA A 474 0.23 -6.11 3.94
N ASN A 475 0.50 -6.11 5.25
CA ASN A 475 1.85 -6.05 5.82
C ASN A 475 2.72 -4.93 5.20
N ARG A 476 2.17 -3.71 5.08
CA ARG A 476 2.78 -2.55 4.40
C ARG A 476 3.10 -2.69 2.91
N VAL A 477 2.62 -3.75 2.27
CA VAL A 477 2.74 -3.97 0.83
C VAL A 477 1.44 -3.52 0.14
N PRO A 478 1.49 -2.63 -0.86
CA PRO A 478 0.32 -2.24 -1.64
C PRO A 478 -0.27 -3.39 -2.46
N LEU A 479 -1.60 -3.45 -2.55
CA LEU A 479 -2.36 -4.42 -3.34
C LEU A 479 -3.06 -3.71 -4.51
N GLN A 480 -2.47 -3.74 -5.69
CA GLN A 480 -2.99 -3.01 -6.86
C GLN A 480 -4.03 -3.80 -7.66
N PHE A 481 -3.90 -5.13 -7.79
CA PHE A 481 -4.80 -5.92 -8.65
C PHE A 481 -5.95 -6.59 -7.90
N GLN A 482 -6.93 -7.09 -8.65
CA GLN A 482 -8.09 -7.84 -8.15
C GLN A 482 -8.90 -7.15 -7.02
N PRO A 483 -9.27 -5.86 -7.13
CA PRO A 483 -10.02 -5.17 -6.08
C PRO A 483 -11.39 -5.81 -5.80
N ALA A 484 -12.07 -6.35 -6.81
CA ALA A 484 -13.40 -6.96 -6.64
C ALA A 484 -13.40 -8.21 -5.74
N ALA A 485 -12.33 -9.00 -5.77
CA ALA A 485 -12.19 -10.22 -4.96
C ALA A 485 -11.71 -9.94 -3.53
N CYS A 486 -11.27 -8.70 -3.23
CA CYS A 486 -10.66 -8.36 -1.96
C CYS A 486 -11.70 -8.08 -0.88
N ALA A 487 -11.52 -8.70 0.29
CA ALA A 487 -12.33 -8.48 1.48
C ALA A 487 -12.41 -7.00 1.90
N ILE A 488 -11.34 -6.24 1.65
CA ILE A 488 -11.26 -4.80 1.93
C ILE A 488 -12.31 -4.03 1.11
N THR A 489 -12.27 -4.18 -0.22
CA THR A 489 -13.20 -3.51 -1.13
C THR A 489 -14.63 -3.97 -0.90
N GLN A 490 -14.85 -5.26 -0.66
CA GLN A 490 -16.17 -5.79 -0.31
C GLN A 490 -16.71 -5.19 0.98
N SER A 491 -15.86 -5.01 2.02
CA SER A 491 -16.26 -4.41 3.28
C SER A 491 -16.62 -2.93 3.13
N ILE A 492 -15.91 -2.20 2.27
CA ILE A 492 -16.22 -0.82 1.91
C ILE A 492 -17.58 -0.73 1.22
N LEU A 493 -17.81 -1.55 0.19
CA LEU A 493 -19.05 -1.57 -0.59
C LEU A 493 -20.27 -1.87 0.30
N ASN A 494 -20.10 -2.81 1.24
CA ASN A 494 -21.15 -3.22 2.16
C ASN A 494 -21.38 -2.24 3.32
N THR A 495 -20.50 -1.26 3.53
CA THR A 495 -20.68 -0.22 4.54
C THR A 495 -21.58 0.88 4.00
N ASN A 496 -22.58 1.30 4.76
CA ASN A 496 -23.46 2.41 4.37
C ASN A 496 -22.80 3.75 4.68
N TRP A 497 -22.39 4.48 3.64
CA TRP A 497 -21.68 5.76 3.78
C TRP A 497 -22.59 7.00 3.84
N ARG A 498 -23.88 6.85 3.53
CA ARG A 498 -24.87 7.95 3.56
C ARG A 498 -24.95 8.68 4.91
N PRO A 499 -24.98 7.98 6.06
CA PRO A 499 -24.98 8.64 7.37
C PRO A 499 -23.69 9.43 7.66
N TYR A 500 -22.61 9.17 6.92
CA TYR A 500 -21.33 9.85 7.06
C TYR A 500 -21.18 11.04 6.11
N GLY A 501 -22.21 11.39 5.33
CA GLY A 501 -22.22 12.54 4.45
C GLY A 501 -21.75 12.28 3.01
N LEU A 502 -21.56 11.01 2.62
CA LEU A 502 -21.23 10.64 1.24
C LEU A 502 -22.46 10.10 0.49
N SER A 503 -22.56 10.38 -0.80
CA SER A 503 -23.55 9.74 -1.65
C SER A 503 -23.08 8.34 -2.03
N GLN A 504 -24.00 7.39 -2.25
CA GLN A 504 -23.64 6.03 -2.66
C GLN A 504 -24.78 5.43 -3.46
N SER A 505 -24.49 4.93 -4.66
CA SER A 505 -25.44 4.15 -5.46
C SER A 505 -25.39 2.67 -5.05
N ARG A 506 -26.46 1.92 -5.33
CA ARG A 506 -26.55 0.52 -4.90
C ARG A 506 -25.46 -0.32 -5.58
N GLY A 507 -24.62 -0.99 -4.79
CA GLY A 507 -23.55 -1.86 -5.30
C GLY A 507 -22.33 -1.12 -5.87
N SER A 508 -22.27 0.21 -5.77
CA SER A 508 -21.10 0.99 -6.17
C SER A 508 -20.30 1.47 -4.95
N LEU A 509 -19.06 1.86 -5.20
CA LEU A 509 -18.29 2.65 -4.24
C LEU A 509 -19.04 3.97 -3.96
N PRO A 510 -18.90 4.52 -2.74
CA PRO A 510 -19.43 5.84 -2.43
C PRO A 510 -18.79 6.90 -3.33
N SER A 511 -19.57 7.93 -3.61
CA SER A 511 -19.15 9.08 -4.39
C SER A 511 -18.77 10.23 -3.46
N GLY A 512 -17.67 10.89 -3.81
CA GLY A 512 -17.06 12.01 -3.11
C GLY A 512 -15.53 12.00 -3.26
N PRO A 513 -14.87 13.15 -3.00
CA PRO A 513 -13.41 13.29 -3.03
C PRO A 513 -12.81 12.66 -1.77
N VAL A 514 -12.87 11.34 -1.71
CA VAL A 514 -12.43 10.55 -0.55
C VAL A 514 -11.40 9.54 -0.99
N THR A 515 -10.27 9.51 -0.30
CA THR A 515 -9.29 8.44 -0.41
C THR A 515 -9.28 7.67 0.90
N VAL A 516 -9.56 6.38 0.84
CA VAL A 516 -9.54 5.49 2.01
C VAL A 516 -8.37 4.52 1.89
N MET A 517 -7.49 4.56 2.87
CA MET A 517 -6.39 3.63 3.05
C MET A 517 -6.76 2.60 4.11
N ILE A 518 -6.60 1.32 3.80
CA ILE A 518 -6.82 0.23 4.75
C ILE A 518 -5.58 -0.66 4.76
N HIS A 519 -5.05 -0.89 5.95
CA HIS A 519 -3.90 -1.74 6.20
C HIS A 519 -4.29 -2.93 7.07
N MET A 520 -3.95 -4.13 6.61
CA MET A 520 -4.00 -5.35 7.40
C MET A 520 -2.58 -5.81 7.76
N ALA A 521 -2.24 -5.77 9.05
CA ALA A 521 -1.02 -6.35 9.59
C ALA A 521 -1.31 -7.76 10.12
N SER A 522 -0.55 -8.77 9.70
CA SER A 522 -0.70 -10.14 10.18
C SER A 522 0.57 -10.96 9.97
N VAL A 523 0.78 -11.96 10.82
CA VAL A 523 1.88 -12.94 10.65
C VAL A 523 1.70 -13.75 9.37
N TRP A 524 0.45 -14.08 9.06
CA TRP A 524 0.05 -14.71 7.81
C TRP A 524 -1.07 -13.88 7.24
N VAL A 525 -1.00 -13.43 5.99
CA VAL A 525 -2.13 -12.76 5.34
C VAL A 525 -2.87 -13.80 4.51
N PRO A 526 -4.19 -13.97 4.66
CA PRO A 526 -4.93 -14.94 3.88
C PRO A 526 -5.20 -14.38 2.49
N PHE A 527 -4.34 -14.67 1.54
CA PHE A 527 -4.53 -14.28 0.15
C PHE A 527 -5.50 -15.23 -0.57
N THR A 528 -6.21 -14.71 -1.57
CA THR A 528 -7.10 -15.49 -2.45
C THR A 528 -6.33 -16.30 -3.49
N SER A 529 -5.10 -15.90 -3.80
CA SER A 529 -4.21 -16.53 -4.78
C SER A 529 -2.74 -16.39 -4.36
N GLU A 530 -1.87 -17.21 -4.93
CA GLU A 530 -0.41 -17.17 -4.65
C GLU A 530 0.28 -15.91 -5.15
N SER A 531 -0.34 -15.17 -6.07
CA SER A 531 0.14 -13.86 -6.52
C SER A 531 -0.09 -12.73 -5.50
N LYS A 532 -0.79 -13.00 -4.38
CA LYS A 532 -0.95 -12.08 -3.24
C LYS A 532 -1.63 -10.74 -3.56
N GLU A 533 -2.66 -10.74 -4.40
CA GLU A 533 -3.30 -9.50 -4.88
C GLU A 533 -4.53 -9.07 -4.07
N ALA A 534 -5.16 -10.00 -3.35
CA ALA A 534 -6.40 -9.75 -2.65
C ALA A 534 -6.49 -10.58 -1.38
N VAL A 535 -6.94 -9.92 -0.31
CA VAL A 535 -7.21 -10.55 0.99
C VAL A 535 -8.54 -11.30 0.90
N ALA A 536 -8.56 -12.53 1.39
CA ALA A 536 -9.74 -13.40 1.42
C ALA A 536 -10.77 -12.97 2.48
N SER A 537 -12.04 -13.24 2.18
CA SER A 537 -13.18 -12.82 2.98
C SER A 537 -13.49 -13.76 4.14
N TYR A 538 -12.81 -13.56 5.27
CA TYR A 538 -13.13 -14.22 6.54
C TYR A 538 -14.05 -13.35 7.40
N PRO A 539 -15.06 -13.93 8.09
CA PRO A 539 -16.00 -13.17 8.92
C PRO A 539 -15.33 -12.30 9.99
N GLU A 540 -14.28 -12.81 10.64
CA GLU A 540 -13.51 -12.12 11.67
C GLU A 540 -12.81 -10.87 11.10
N ILE A 541 -12.22 -11.01 9.92
CA ILE A 541 -11.54 -9.92 9.22
C ILE A 541 -12.55 -8.86 8.75
N GLN A 542 -13.64 -9.28 8.11
CA GLN A 542 -14.69 -8.37 7.64
C GLN A 542 -15.35 -7.59 8.78
N LYS A 543 -15.50 -8.22 9.96
CA LYS A 543 -16.03 -7.55 11.15
C LYS A 543 -15.11 -6.40 11.59
N GLU A 544 -13.81 -6.64 11.72
CA GLU A 544 -12.86 -5.59 12.12
C GLU A 544 -12.69 -4.51 11.05
N LEU A 545 -12.68 -4.87 9.77
CA LEU A 545 -12.69 -3.92 8.65
C LEU A 545 -13.89 -2.97 8.75
N ARG A 546 -15.10 -3.50 8.95
CA ARG A 546 -16.31 -2.69 9.10
C ARG A 546 -16.22 -1.76 10.30
N LEU A 547 -15.76 -2.24 11.45
CA LEU A 547 -15.62 -1.42 12.66
C LEU A 547 -14.57 -0.30 12.49
N GLY A 548 -13.48 -0.56 11.77
CA GLY A 548 -12.48 0.44 11.40
C GLY A 548 -13.05 1.52 10.49
N LEU A 549 -13.76 1.12 9.42
CA LEU A 549 -14.40 2.04 8.48
C LEU A 549 -15.44 2.93 9.17
N GLN A 550 -16.25 2.36 10.07
CA GLN A 550 -17.21 3.13 10.85
C GLN A 550 -16.54 4.14 11.79
N ALA A 551 -15.35 3.83 12.32
CA ALA A 551 -14.62 4.74 13.21
C ALA A 551 -14.15 6.02 12.47
N VAL A 552 -13.53 5.87 11.29
CA VAL A 552 -13.14 7.03 10.46
C VAL A 552 -14.36 7.72 9.83
N GLY A 553 -15.38 6.95 9.42
CA GLY A 553 -16.61 7.49 8.84
C GLY A 553 -17.38 8.39 9.80
N ARG A 554 -17.43 8.05 11.11
CA ARG A 554 -18.02 8.94 12.12
C ARG A 554 -17.30 10.29 12.22
N LYS A 555 -15.97 10.29 12.20
CA LYS A 555 -15.15 11.52 12.24
C LYS A 555 -15.39 12.39 11.00
N LEU A 556 -15.38 11.77 9.80
CA LEU A 556 -15.72 12.46 8.55
C LEU A 556 -17.13 13.06 8.61
N GLY A 557 -18.12 12.29 9.05
CA GLY A 557 -19.50 12.76 9.16
C GLY A 557 -19.67 13.91 10.16
N MET A 558 -18.84 14.02 11.19
CA MET A 558 -18.81 15.19 12.08
C MET A 558 -18.26 16.42 11.36
N TYR A 559 -17.15 16.27 10.64
CA TYR A 559 -16.52 17.33 9.85
C TYR A 559 -17.47 17.88 8.78
N LEU A 560 -18.09 17.01 7.96
CA LEU A 560 -19.00 17.43 6.89
C LEU A 560 -20.26 18.10 7.41
N ARG A 561 -20.85 17.61 8.51
CA ARG A 561 -22.03 18.24 9.12
C ARG A 561 -21.73 19.65 9.62
N ARG A 562 -20.52 19.89 10.17
CA ARG A 562 -20.10 21.26 10.55
C ARG A 562 -19.97 22.14 9.32
N ARG A 563 -19.32 21.68 8.25
CA ARG A 563 -19.16 22.45 7.01
C ARG A 563 -20.50 22.80 6.35
N ILE A 564 -21.43 21.86 6.30
CA ILE A 564 -22.80 22.09 5.79
C ILE A 564 -23.52 23.12 6.65
N ARG A 565 -23.42 23.02 7.98
CA ARG A 565 -24.01 24.00 8.90
C ARG A 565 -23.47 25.42 8.64
N VAL A 566 -22.15 25.57 8.60
CA VAL A 566 -21.49 26.86 8.33
C VAL A 566 -21.91 27.43 6.97
N ARG A 567 -22.04 26.58 5.93
CA ARG A 567 -22.53 27.01 4.61
C ARG A 567 -23.97 27.49 4.66
N GLN A 568 -24.86 26.74 5.33
CA GLN A 568 -26.27 27.11 5.49
C GLN A 568 -26.43 28.43 6.26
N GLU A 569 -25.61 28.66 7.29
CA GLU A 569 -25.57 29.92 8.03
C GLU A 569 -25.11 31.09 7.13
N GLY A 570 -24.07 30.89 6.33
CA GLY A 570 -23.60 31.87 5.35
C GLY A 570 -24.63 32.19 4.25
N GLU A 571 -25.27 31.16 3.68
CA GLU A 571 -26.35 31.31 2.70
C GLU A 571 -27.53 32.07 3.29
N ARG A 572 -27.95 31.70 4.51
CA ARG A 572 -29.00 32.40 5.25
C ARG A 572 -28.63 33.87 5.44
N ARG A 573 -27.42 34.18 5.91
CA ARG A 573 -26.94 35.57 6.08
C ARG A 573 -26.98 36.35 4.76
N ASN A 574 -26.53 35.74 3.66
CA ASN A 574 -26.54 36.37 2.34
C ASN A 574 -27.97 36.65 1.86
N ILE A 575 -28.89 35.69 2.04
CA ILE A 575 -30.32 35.88 1.73
C ILE A 575 -30.90 37.04 2.55
N PHE A 576 -30.64 37.10 3.85
CA PHE A 576 -31.09 38.20 4.70
C PHE A 576 -30.56 39.56 4.23
N LEU A 577 -29.27 39.65 3.84
CA LEU A 577 -28.68 40.88 3.31
C LEU A 577 -29.33 41.34 2.01
N ARG A 578 -29.68 40.42 1.10
CA ARG A 578 -30.39 40.76 -0.15
C ARG A 578 -31.78 41.32 0.12
N TYR A 579 -32.55 40.70 1.01
CA TYR A 579 -33.89 41.17 1.36
C TYR A 579 -33.88 42.44 2.22
N LEU A 580 -32.79 42.70 2.95
CA LEU A 580 -32.65 43.88 3.80
C LEU A 580 -32.88 45.18 3.02
N GLY A 581 -32.35 45.25 1.79
CA GLY A 581 -32.50 46.40 0.91
C GLY A 581 -33.95 46.65 0.47
N GLU A 582 -34.66 45.59 0.10
CA GLU A 582 -36.08 45.67 -0.31
C GLU A 582 -36.97 46.05 0.88
N VAL A 583 -36.75 45.44 2.05
CA VAL A 583 -37.51 45.74 3.27
C VAL A 583 -37.25 47.18 3.72
N ALA A 584 -36.00 47.65 3.71
CA ALA A 584 -35.67 49.04 4.04
C ALA A 584 -36.34 50.03 3.06
N SER A 585 -36.45 49.68 1.77
CA SER A 585 -37.16 50.48 0.77
C SER A 585 -38.65 50.60 1.08
N ALA A 586 -39.33 49.46 1.24
CA ALA A 586 -40.76 49.42 1.49
C ALA A 586 -41.14 50.11 2.82
N VAL A 587 -40.35 49.91 3.87
CA VAL A 587 -40.58 50.55 5.18
C VAL A 587 -40.31 52.06 5.12
N SER A 588 -39.31 52.50 4.36
CA SER A 588 -39.02 53.92 4.12
C SER A 588 -40.17 54.61 3.37
N GLU A 589 -40.73 53.96 2.35
CA GLU A 589 -41.89 54.47 1.60
C GLU A 589 -43.14 54.62 2.47
N ILE A 590 -43.46 53.62 3.30
CA ILE A 590 -44.65 53.64 4.15
C ILE A 590 -44.51 54.68 5.28
N ASN A 591 -43.37 54.70 5.97
CA ASN A 591 -43.19 55.50 7.18
C ASN A 591 -42.54 56.88 6.93
N ARG A 592 -42.19 57.21 5.68
CA ARG A 592 -41.43 58.42 5.31
C ARG A 592 -40.14 58.62 6.11
N ALA A 593 -39.51 57.53 6.51
CA ALA A 593 -38.25 57.53 7.27
C ALA A 593 -37.03 57.42 6.33
N ASN A 594 -35.86 57.86 6.79
CA ASN A 594 -34.63 57.76 6.00
C ASN A 594 -34.24 56.28 5.77
N ARG A 595 -34.20 55.89 4.50
CA ARG A 595 -33.84 54.54 4.06
C ARG A 595 -32.49 54.08 4.61
N GLN A 596 -31.49 54.97 4.62
CA GLN A 596 -30.14 54.61 5.01
C GLN A 596 -30.05 54.27 6.50
N ASP A 597 -30.69 55.08 7.34
CA ASP A 597 -30.73 54.86 8.80
C ASP A 597 -31.48 53.55 9.15
N LEU A 598 -32.57 53.26 8.44
CA LEU A 598 -33.31 52.00 8.56
C LEU A 598 -32.47 50.79 8.15
N TYR A 599 -31.75 50.90 7.03
CA TYR A 599 -30.87 49.83 6.56
C TYR A 599 -29.76 49.53 7.58
N ASP A 600 -29.11 50.57 8.13
CA ASP A 600 -28.04 50.40 9.12
C ASP A 600 -28.54 49.82 10.46
N GLN A 601 -29.75 50.18 10.88
CA GLN A 601 -30.40 49.57 12.05
C GLN A 601 -30.75 48.10 11.80
N LEU A 602 -31.34 47.79 10.64
CA LEU A 602 -31.66 46.42 10.24
C LEU A 602 -30.39 45.57 10.08
N LEU A 603 -29.29 46.16 9.59
CA LEU A 603 -27.99 45.50 9.47
C LEU A 603 -27.43 45.15 10.85
N LYS A 604 -27.50 46.08 11.82
CA LYS A 604 -27.09 45.80 13.21
C LYS A 604 -27.90 44.68 13.85
N ILE A 605 -29.23 44.68 13.65
CA ILE A 605 -30.12 43.64 14.16
C ILE A 605 -29.83 42.29 13.49
N ALA A 606 -29.67 42.28 12.16
CA ALA A 606 -29.34 41.08 11.41
C ALA A 606 -28.02 40.48 11.90
N THR A 607 -26.97 41.31 12.04
CA THR A 607 -25.65 40.88 12.51
C THR A 607 -25.71 40.26 13.91
N LYS A 608 -26.46 40.90 14.82
CA LYS A 608 -26.70 40.39 16.19
C LYS A 608 -27.46 39.07 16.21
N LYS A 609 -28.52 38.95 15.40
CA LYS A 609 -29.34 37.73 15.31
C LYS A 609 -28.59 36.56 14.65
N THR A 610 -27.73 36.82 13.68
CA THR A 610 -26.81 35.80 13.15
C THR A 610 -25.82 35.37 14.24
N ALA A 611 -25.18 36.31 14.93
CA ALA A 611 -24.21 35.99 15.98
C ALA A 611 -24.82 35.22 17.18
N GLU A 612 -26.07 35.51 17.58
CA GLU A 612 -26.79 34.76 18.61
C GLU A 612 -27.18 33.34 18.15
N ALA A 613 -27.41 33.12 16.86
CA ALA A 613 -27.65 31.78 16.31
C ALA A 613 -26.37 30.92 16.24
N ASP A 614 -25.21 31.58 16.23
CA ASP A 614 -23.89 30.95 16.12
C ASP A 614 -23.35 30.41 17.46
N VAL A 615 -23.86 30.91 18.60
CA VAL A 615 -23.43 30.49 19.94
C VAL A 615 -24.29 29.33 20.45
N LYS A 616 -23.72 28.13 20.55
CA LYS A 616 -24.35 27.04 21.31
C LYS A 616 -24.21 27.28 22.80
N LEU A 617 -25.31 27.12 23.52
CA LEU A 617 -25.34 27.20 24.97
C LEU A 617 -25.29 25.79 25.60
N ASP A 618 -24.48 25.61 26.64
CA ASP A 618 -24.51 24.38 27.44
C ASP A 618 -25.84 24.25 28.22
N SER A 619 -26.06 23.11 28.88
CA SER A 619 -27.22 22.88 29.77
C SER A 619 -27.37 23.91 30.92
N ARG A 620 -26.39 24.82 31.10
CA ARG A 620 -26.34 25.89 32.09
C ARG A 620 -26.37 27.29 31.45
N GLY A 621 -26.64 27.40 30.15
CA GLY A 621 -26.80 28.68 29.46
C GLY A 621 -25.49 29.42 29.15
N ARG A 622 -24.34 28.74 29.15
CA ARG A 622 -23.04 29.36 28.83
C ARG A 622 -22.61 29.10 27.39
N PRO A 623 -22.00 30.08 26.70
CA PRO A 623 -21.40 29.89 25.38
C PRO A 623 -20.40 28.72 25.37
N VAL A 624 -20.59 27.76 24.48
CA VAL A 624 -19.62 26.69 24.19
C VAL A 624 -18.81 27.14 22.99
N GLU A 625 -17.52 27.43 23.18
CA GLU A 625 -16.58 27.44 22.07
C GLU A 625 -16.45 25.98 21.56
N GLU A 626 -17.09 25.65 20.44
CA GLU A 626 -16.86 24.36 19.75
C GLU A 626 -15.46 24.38 19.10
N GLU A 627 -14.41 24.32 19.91
CA GLU A 627 -13.15 23.72 19.47
C GLU A 627 -13.47 22.26 19.09
N LEU A 628 -13.27 21.92 17.82
CA LEU A 628 -13.44 20.54 17.35
C LEU A 628 -12.29 19.70 17.91
N ASP A 629 -12.41 19.26 19.15
CA ASP A 629 -11.54 18.20 19.66
C ASP A 629 -11.97 16.87 19.02
N LEU A 630 -11.50 16.66 17.79
CA LEU A 630 -11.64 15.39 17.07
C LEU A 630 -10.60 14.35 17.52
N GLY A 631 -9.84 14.67 18.58
CA GLY A 631 -8.72 13.91 19.10
C GLY A 631 -7.46 14.04 18.25
N LYS A 632 -6.35 13.53 18.78
CA LYS A 632 -5.01 13.53 18.15
C LYS A 632 -4.92 12.78 16.81
N ASN A 633 -5.98 12.07 16.43
CA ASN A 633 -6.05 11.18 15.28
C ASN A 633 -6.84 11.80 14.11
N VAL A 634 -6.87 13.13 14.05
CA VAL A 634 -7.48 13.92 12.98
C VAL A 634 -6.55 15.08 12.66
N LEU A 635 -6.36 15.34 11.36
CA LEU A 635 -5.64 16.49 10.85
C LEU A 635 -6.59 17.29 9.96
N ILE A 636 -6.73 18.59 10.20
CA ILE A 636 -7.46 19.52 9.35
C ILE A 636 -6.43 20.47 8.77
N VAL A 637 -6.40 20.58 7.44
CA VAL A 637 -5.46 21.44 6.72
C VAL A 637 -6.23 22.65 6.21
N ASP A 638 -5.63 23.84 6.37
CA ASP A 638 -6.20 25.07 5.83
C ASP A 638 -6.22 25.00 4.28
N PRO A 639 -7.33 25.34 3.60
CA PRO A 639 -7.41 25.34 2.14
C PRO A 639 -6.26 26.07 1.44
N ASN A 640 -5.68 27.11 2.05
CA ASN A 640 -4.54 27.84 1.48
C ASN A 640 -3.24 27.03 1.52
N GLN A 641 -3.02 26.21 2.55
CA GLN A 641 -1.86 25.31 2.63
C GLN A 641 -1.96 24.12 1.67
N VAL A 642 -3.19 23.72 1.31
CA VAL A 642 -3.42 22.68 0.28
C VAL A 642 -2.92 23.17 -1.09
N ALA A 643 -2.99 24.47 -1.38
CA ALA A 643 -2.45 25.06 -2.60
C ALA A 643 -0.91 25.04 -2.66
N ASP A 644 -0.23 25.23 -1.53
CA ASP A 644 1.24 25.17 -1.46
C ASP A 644 1.78 23.73 -1.56
N GLN A 645 1.04 22.73 -1.05
CA GLN A 645 1.35 21.31 -1.30
C GLN A 645 1.23 20.92 -2.78
N LEU A 646 0.48 21.70 -3.57
CA LEU A 646 0.26 21.47 -5.00
C LEU A 646 1.33 22.13 -5.87
N SER A 647 2.07 23.14 -5.37
CA SER A 647 3.13 23.84 -6.11
C SER A 647 4.54 23.30 -5.85
N ALA A 648 4.73 22.56 -4.75
CA ALA A 648 6.02 22.00 -4.33
C ALA A 648 6.32 20.58 -4.84
N LYS A 649 5.47 20.00 -5.70
CA LYS A 649 5.64 18.66 -6.29
C LYS A 649 5.88 18.72 -7.79
#